data_AF-A0A2K6FP27-F1
#
_entry.id   AF-A0A2K6FP27-F1
#
_cell.length_a   1.000
_cell.length_b   1.000
_cell.length_c   1.000
_cell.angle_alpha   90.00
_cell.angle_beta   90.00
_cell.angle_gamma   90.00
#
_symmetry.space_group_name_H-M   'P 1'
#
loop_
_entity.id
_entity.type
_entity.pdbx_description
1 polymer ?
#
loop_
_entity_poly.entity_id
_entity_poly.type
_entity_poly.pdbx_seq_one_letter_code
_entity_poly.pdbx_strand_id
1 'polypeptide(L)'
;MGLPTMASPTLSPDSSSQEALSAPTCSPTSDSENLSPDELELLAKLEEQNRLLEADSKSMRSMNGSRRNSGSSLVSSSSASSNLSHLEEDTWILWGRIANEWEEWRRRKEKLLKELIRKGIPHHFRAIVWQLLCSATDMPVKNQYSELLKMSSPCEKLIRRDIARTYPEHEFFKGQDSLGQEVLFNVMKAYSLVDREVGYCQGSAFIVGLLLMQMPEEEAFCVFVRLMQEYRLRELFKPSMAELGLCIYQFEYMLQEQLPDLNTHFRSQSFHTSMYASSWFLTLFLTTFPLPVATRVFDIFMYEGLEIVFRVGLALLQVNQTELMQLDMEGMSQYFQRVIPHQFDSCPDKLVLKAYQVKYNPKKMKRLEKEYAAMKSKEMEEQIEIKRLRTENRLLKQRIETLEKENPRLTEDFVAHLETELEQSRLRETETLGALREMQDKVLDMEKRNSSLPDENNVARLQEELKALKVREGEAVSSARELKLQLQELSDTWQAHLSRGGRWKESPRKLVLGELQDELMSVRLREAQALAEGRELRQRVVELETQDHIHRNLLNRVEAERATLQEKLQYLAAQNKGLQTQLSESRRKQAEAECKSKEEVMAVRLREADSMAAVAEMRQRIAELEIQREEGRIQGQLNHSDSSQYIRELKDQIEELKAEVRLLKGPPPFEDPLAFDGLSLARHLDEDSLPSSDEELLGVGVGAALQDALYPLSPRDARFFRRLERPAKDSEGSSDSDADELAAPYSQGLDN
;
A
#
# COMPACT_ATOMS: atom_id res chain seq x y z
N MET A 1 -70.37 5.18 13.79
CA MET A 1 -70.57 6.60 13.37
C MET A 1 -69.53 6.87 12.29
N GLY A 2 -69.82 7.35 11.09
CA GLY A 2 -71.11 7.55 10.41
C GLY A 2 -70.88 7.65 8.87
N LEU A 3 -71.86 7.18 8.08
CA LEU A 3 -71.96 7.31 6.61
C LEU A 3 -72.39 8.75 6.22
N PRO A 4 -72.25 9.26 4.96
CA PRO A 4 -72.77 8.67 3.69
C PRO A 4 -71.79 8.71 2.47
N THR A 5 -71.91 7.98 1.34
CA THR A 5 -72.97 7.81 0.28
C THR A 5 -73.39 9.12 -0.42
N MET A 6 -73.60 9.28 -1.74
CA MET A 6 -73.53 8.48 -3.00
C MET A 6 -72.86 9.38 -4.10
N ALA A 7 -72.75 9.11 -5.42
CA ALA A 7 -73.41 8.19 -6.37
C ALA A 7 -72.60 7.97 -7.67
N SER A 8 -72.90 6.88 -8.40
CA SER A 8 -72.60 6.70 -9.83
C SER A 8 -73.86 7.01 -10.67
N PRO A 9 -73.77 7.12 -12.01
CA PRO A 9 -74.06 5.93 -12.81
C PRO A 9 -73.22 5.73 -14.09
N THR A 10 -73.26 4.48 -14.55
CA THR A 10 -72.78 3.93 -15.83
C THR A 10 -73.64 4.33 -17.04
N LEU A 11 -73.07 4.33 -18.26
CA LEU A 11 -73.47 3.45 -19.39
C LEU A 11 -72.75 3.79 -20.73
N SER A 12 -72.39 2.74 -21.46
CA SER A 12 -72.10 2.70 -22.92
C SER A 12 -73.24 1.89 -23.60
N PRO A 13 -73.30 1.58 -24.93
CA PRO A 13 -72.35 1.82 -26.04
C PRO A 13 -73.06 2.26 -27.37
N ASP A 14 -72.49 1.84 -28.52
CA ASP A 14 -73.04 1.81 -29.91
C ASP A 14 -73.05 3.10 -30.77
N SER A 15 -72.90 3.04 -32.11
CA SER A 15 -72.15 2.11 -33.01
C SER A 15 -72.15 2.68 -34.45
N SER A 16 -71.05 2.50 -35.18
CA SER A 16 -70.89 2.49 -36.66
C SER A 16 -71.60 3.51 -37.58
N SER A 17 -70.83 4.19 -38.44
CA SER A 17 -71.07 4.28 -39.91
C SER A 17 -69.81 4.78 -40.65
N GLN A 18 -69.65 4.37 -41.91
CA GLN A 18 -68.49 4.64 -42.78
C GLN A 18 -68.73 5.91 -43.62
N GLU A 19 -67.66 6.62 -44.04
CA GLU A 19 -67.23 6.78 -45.44
C GLU A 19 -66.31 8.01 -45.71
N ALA A 20 -65.47 7.85 -46.75
CA ALA A 20 -64.90 8.86 -47.66
C ALA A 20 -64.03 10.05 -47.16
N LEU A 21 -62.74 9.95 -47.49
CA LEU A 21 -61.92 10.93 -48.25
C LEU A 21 -62.32 12.43 -48.22
N SER A 22 -61.43 13.29 -47.68
CA SER A 22 -60.88 14.49 -48.36
C SER A 22 -59.79 15.18 -47.52
N ALA A 23 -58.80 15.79 -48.17
CA ALA A 23 -57.73 16.54 -47.51
C ALA A 23 -58.21 17.94 -47.08
N PRO A 24 -57.74 18.51 -45.95
CA PRO A 24 -58.13 19.84 -45.51
C PRO A 24 -57.34 20.93 -46.25
N THR A 25 -58.02 21.67 -47.12
CA THR A 25 -57.56 22.98 -47.60
C THR A 25 -57.64 23.99 -46.45
N CYS A 26 -56.53 24.66 -46.13
CA CYS A 26 -56.50 25.71 -45.12
C CYS A 26 -57.08 27.02 -45.66
N SER A 27 -58.03 27.62 -44.94
CA SER A 27 -58.57 28.96 -45.19
C SER A 27 -57.54 30.03 -44.76
N PRO A 28 -57.39 31.15 -45.47
CA PRO A 28 -56.57 32.26 -44.99
C PRO A 28 -57.29 33.00 -43.85
N THR A 29 -56.59 33.22 -42.74
CA THR A 29 -57.02 34.14 -41.68
C THR A 29 -56.67 35.58 -42.04
N SER A 30 -57.58 36.50 -41.73
CA SER A 30 -57.47 37.92 -42.06
C SER A 30 -56.38 38.64 -41.28
N ASP A 31 -55.25 38.92 -41.92
CA ASP A 31 -54.28 39.96 -41.56
C ASP A 31 -53.59 40.43 -42.85
N SER A 32 -54.27 41.29 -43.62
CA SER A 32 -53.79 41.79 -44.93
C SER A 32 -54.33 43.20 -45.24
N GLU A 33 -54.29 44.11 -44.27
CA GLU A 33 -54.48 45.53 -44.51
C GLU A 33 -53.36 46.33 -43.80
N ASN A 34 -52.67 47.19 -44.55
CA ASN A 34 -51.49 48.01 -44.21
C ASN A 34 -50.09 47.39 -44.48
N LEU A 35 -49.84 46.99 -45.73
CA LEU A 35 -48.48 46.97 -46.30
C LEU A 35 -48.19 48.33 -46.93
N SER A 36 -46.96 48.83 -46.78
CA SER A 36 -46.53 50.10 -47.36
C SER A 36 -46.37 50.01 -48.89
N PRO A 37 -46.38 51.14 -49.63
CA PRO A 37 -46.19 51.14 -51.09
C PRO A 37 -44.88 50.45 -51.53
N ASP A 38 -43.81 50.63 -50.74
CA ASP A 38 -42.50 50.04 -51.02
C ASP A 38 -42.51 48.52 -50.82
N GLU A 39 -43.28 47.99 -49.86
CA GLU A 39 -43.45 46.55 -49.63
C GLU A 39 -44.30 45.89 -50.73
N LEU A 40 -45.32 46.60 -51.24
CA LEU A 40 -46.08 46.16 -52.41
C LEU A 40 -45.23 46.15 -53.68
N GLU A 41 -44.38 47.14 -53.90
CA GLU A 41 -43.43 47.15 -55.03
C GLU A 41 -42.37 46.04 -54.89
N LEU A 42 -41.91 45.76 -53.66
CA LEU A 42 -40.99 44.66 -53.38
C LEU A 42 -41.63 43.28 -53.62
N LEU A 43 -42.88 43.09 -53.20
CA LEU A 43 -43.65 41.87 -53.48
C LEU A 43 -43.87 41.68 -54.98
N ALA A 44 -44.25 42.73 -55.71
CA ALA A 44 -44.38 42.67 -57.17
C ALA A 44 -43.05 42.30 -57.85
N LYS A 45 -41.92 42.86 -57.39
CA LYS A 45 -40.57 42.49 -57.90
C LYS A 45 -40.18 41.05 -57.56
N LEU A 46 -40.56 40.53 -56.40
CA LEU A 46 -40.34 39.14 -56.00
C LEU A 46 -41.21 38.17 -56.80
N GLU A 47 -42.47 38.50 -57.07
CA GLU A 47 -43.33 37.71 -57.96
C GLU A 47 -42.82 37.72 -59.41
N GLU A 48 -42.39 38.87 -59.93
CA GLU A 48 -41.77 38.99 -61.26
C GLU A 48 -40.49 38.14 -61.36
N GLN A 49 -39.62 38.18 -60.34
CA GLN A 49 -38.43 37.31 -60.28
C GLN A 49 -38.79 35.82 -60.20
N ASN A 50 -39.76 35.43 -59.37
CA ASN A 50 -40.22 34.03 -59.30
C ASN A 50 -40.80 33.56 -60.64
N ARG A 51 -41.51 34.43 -61.36
CA ARG A 51 -42.05 34.15 -62.70
C ARG A 51 -40.94 33.97 -63.74
N LEU A 52 -39.87 34.75 -63.65
CA LEU A 52 -38.67 34.59 -64.47
C LEU A 52 -37.92 33.29 -64.16
N LEU A 53 -37.76 32.93 -62.88
CA LEU A 53 -37.17 31.66 -62.45
C LEU A 53 -38.00 30.44 -62.93
N GLU A 54 -39.33 30.52 -62.86
CA GLU A 54 -40.20 29.50 -63.41
C GLU A 54 -40.06 29.36 -64.94
N ALA A 55 -39.99 30.47 -65.66
CA ALA A 55 -39.78 30.48 -67.11
C ALA A 55 -38.44 29.84 -67.49
N ASP A 56 -37.37 30.15 -66.75
CA ASP A 56 -36.04 29.60 -66.99
C ASP A 56 -35.96 28.09 -66.65
N SER A 57 -36.64 27.66 -65.57
CA SER A 57 -36.77 26.22 -65.23
C SER A 57 -37.51 25.42 -66.30
N LYS A 58 -38.49 26.02 -67.00
CA LYS A 58 -39.22 25.42 -68.12
C LYS A 58 -38.38 25.45 -69.40
N SER A 59 -37.57 26.49 -69.61
CA SER A 59 -36.59 26.57 -70.70
C SER A 59 -35.53 25.45 -70.59
N MET A 60 -34.93 25.29 -69.41
CA MET A 60 -33.93 24.26 -69.11
C MET A 60 -34.46 22.82 -69.28
N ARG A 61 -35.74 22.57 -68.95
CA ARG A 61 -36.36 21.23 -69.17
C ARG A 61 -36.58 20.88 -70.64
N SER A 62 -36.56 21.84 -71.56
CA SER A 62 -36.80 21.60 -72.99
C SER A 62 -35.56 21.05 -73.74
N MET A 63 -34.34 21.27 -73.23
CA MET A 63 -33.12 20.91 -73.97
C MET A 63 -32.57 19.49 -73.70
N ASN A 64 -33.00 18.78 -72.66
CA ASN A 64 -32.48 17.44 -72.31
C ASN A 64 -33.08 16.27 -73.14
N GLY A 65 -33.62 16.58 -74.33
CA GLY A 65 -34.46 15.66 -75.11
C GLY A 65 -33.82 14.92 -76.29
N SER A 66 -32.49 14.91 -76.48
CA SER A 66 -31.88 14.03 -77.51
C SER A 66 -30.36 13.85 -77.41
N ARG A 67 -29.89 12.60 -77.22
CA ARG A 67 -28.93 11.84 -78.07
C ARG A 67 -28.22 10.72 -77.31
N ARG A 68 -28.04 9.58 -77.99
CA ARG A 68 -27.30 8.41 -77.50
C ARG A 68 -25.91 8.34 -78.15
N ASN A 69 -24.89 8.08 -77.31
CA ASN A 69 -23.65 7.34 -77.61
C ASN A 69 -22.69 7.87 -78.71
N SER A 70 -21.51 8.37 -78.32
CA SER A 70 -20.16 7.82 -78.67
C SER A 70 -19.02 8.85 -78.46
N GLY A 71 -17.87 8.40 -77.94
CA GLY A 71 -16.55 8.93 -78.36
C GLY A 71 -15.85 10.02 -77.53
N SER A 72 -14.88 9.56 -76.71
CA SER A 72 -13.58 10.18 -76.34
C SER A 72 -13.43 11.68 -76.00
N SER A 73 -12.86 11.91 -74.80
CA SER A 73 -11.85 12.94 -74.44
C SER A 73 -11.97 14.39 -74.95
N LEU A 74 -12.05 15.35 -74.02
CA LEU A 74 -10.92 16.24 -73.68
C LEU A 74 -11.28 17.09 -72.44
N VAL A 75 -10.26 17.65 -71.78
CA VAL A 75 -10.40 18.38 -70.51
C VAL A 75 -11.06 19.74 -70.71
N SER A 76 -12.01 20.11 -69.84
CA SER A 76 -12.34 21.51 -69.55
C SER A 76 -12.88 21.65 -68.12
N SER A 77 -12.27 22.57 -67.37
CA SER A 77 -12.46 22.75 -65.94
C SER A 77 -13.52 23.82 -65.63
N SER A 78 -14.77 23.39 -65.42
CA SER A 78 -15.86 24.28 -64.99
C SER A 78 -17.04 23.55 -64.27
N SER A 79 -16.78 22.38 -63.66
CA SER A 79 -17.83 21.47 -63.15
C SER A 79 -17.81 21.25 -61.62
N ALA A 80 -17.14 22.10 -60.85
CA ALA A 80 -16.98 21.88 -59.40
C ALA A 80 -18.33 21.79 -58.65
N SER A 81 -19.27 22.70 -58.95
CA SER A 81 -20.58 22.73 -58.29
C SER A 81 -21.50 21.57 -58.69
N SER A 82 -21.52 21.19 -59.98
CA SER A 82 -22.36 20.09 -60.48
C SER A 82 -21.85 18.71 -60.06
N ASN A 83 -20.53 18.55 -59.90
CA ASN A 83 -19.95 17.30 -59.43
C ASN A 83 -20.14 17.11 -57.92
N LEU A 84 -20.16 18.20 -57.13
CA LEU A 84 -20.44 18.14 -55.70
C LEU A 84 -21.91 17.76 -55.46
N SER A 85 -22.87 18.41 -56.12
CA SER A 85 -24.29 18.08 -55.97
C SER A 85 -24.58 16.63 -56.40
N HIS A 86 -23.96 16.13 -57.48
CA HIS A 86 -24.14 14.73 -57.89
C HIS A 86 -23.54 13.73 -56.88
N LEU A 87 -22.37 14.04 -56.29
CA LEU A 87 -21.80 13.20 -55.21
C LEU A 87 -22.66 13.22 -53.94
N GLU A 88 -23.23 14.37 -53.59
CA GLU A 88 -24.10 14.53 -52.42
C GLU A 88 -25.46 13.87 -52.63
N GLU A 89 -26.05 13.96 -53.83
CA GLU A 89 -27.26 13.22 -54.22
C GLU A 89 -27.02 11.70 -54.20
N ASP A 90 -25.92 11.21 -54.79
CA ASP A 90 -25.54 9.78 -54.73
C ASP A 90 -25.34 9.31 -53.28
N THR A 91 -24.71 10.14 -52.44
CA THR A 91 -24.49 9.84 -51.02
C THR A 91 -25.79 9.84 -50.22
N TRP A 92 -26.68 10.82 -50.47
CA TRP A 92 -27.99 10.92 -49.84
C TRP A 92 -28.89 9.75 -50.21
N ILE A 93 -28.97 9.40 -51.50
CA ILE A 93 -29.76 8.26 -52.00
C ILE A 93 -29.22 6.95 -51.40
N LEU A 94 -27.89 6.81 -51.29
CA LEU A 94 -27.26 5.65 -50.67
C LEU A 94 -27.62 5.52 -49.18
N TRP A 95 -27.47 6.58 -48.39
CA TRP A 95 -27.79 6.53 -46.95
C TRP A 95 -29.28 6.42 -46.67
N GLY A 96 -30.14 7.04 -47.50
CA GLY A 96 -31.59 6.82 -47.47
C GLY A 96 -31.97 5.37 -47.73
N ARG A 97 -31.29 4.71 -48.69
CA ARG A 97 -31.46 3.27 -48.92
C ARG A 97 -30.97 2.43 -47.74
N ILE A 98 -29.81 2.76 -47.16
CA ILE A 98 -29.26 2.06 -45.98
C ILE A 98 -30.21 2.14 -44.78
N ALA A 99 -30.81 3.31 -44.53
CA ALA A 99 -31.77 3.49 -43.45
C ALA A 99 -33.06 2.67 -43.68
N ASN A 100 -33.61 2.70 -44.89
CA ASN A 100 -34.85 1.97 -45.23
C ASN A 100 -34.65 0.44 -45.30
N GLU A 101 -33.49 -0.02 -45.76
CA GLU A 101 -33.14 -1.45 -45.94
C GLU A 101 -32.24 -1.98 -44.80
N TRP A 102 -32.30 -1.38 -43.59
CA TRP A 102 -31.30 -1.59 -42.53
C TRP A 102 -30.97 -3.05 -42.23
N GLU A 103 -31.98 -3.89 -42.02
CA GLU A 103 -31.79 -5.32 -41.68
C GLU A 103 -31.14 -6.12 -42.81
N GLU A 104 -31.32 -5.72 -44.08
CA GLU A 104 -30.61 -6.30 -45.21
C GLU A 104 -29.16 -5.82 -45.24
N TRP A 105 -28.91 -4.51 -45.08
CA TRP A 105 -27.55 -3.98 -45.08
C TRP A 105 -26.71 -4.55 -43.94
N ARG A 106 -27.28 -4.64 -42.74
CA ARG A 106 -26.65 -5.23 -41.55
C ARG A 106 -26.31 -6.71 -41.74
N ARG A 107 -27.17 -7.51 -42.40
CA ARG A 107 -26.92 -8.95 -42.62
C ARG A 107 -26.09 -9.29 -43.86
N ARG A 108 -26.31 -8.61 -44.98
CA ARG A 108 -25.74 -8.98 -46.30
C ARG A 108 -24.60 -8.07 -46.75
N LYS A 109 -24.54 -6.83 -46.27
CA LYS A 109 -23.60 -5.79 -46.73
C LYS A 109 -22.75 -5.21 -45.59
N GLU A 110 -22.62 -5.95 -44.48
CA GLU A 110 -21.93 -5.53 -43.25
C GLU A 110 -20.58 -4.86 -43.49
N LYS A 111 -19.71 -5.47 -44.33
CA LYS A 111 -18.38 -4.92 -44.65
C LYS A 111 -18.44 -3.56 -45.34
N LEU A 112 -19.39 -3.37 -46.26
CA LEU A 112 -19.57 -2.12 -46.98
C LEU A 112 -20.18 -1.05 -46.05
N LEU A 113 -21.16 -1.43 -45.22
CA LEU A 113 -21.72 -0.56 -44.19
C LEU A 113 -20.64 -0.05 -43.23
N LYS A 114 -19.76 -0.94 -42.77
CA LYS A 114 -18.58 -0.61 -41.95
C LYS A 114 -17.66 0.39 -42.62
N GLU A 115 -17.34 0.21 -43.91
CA GLU A 115 -16.52 1.15 -44.67
C GLU A 115 -17.19 2.51 -44.86
N LEU A 116 -18.50 2.55 -45.04
CA LEU A 116 -19.27 3.80 -45.16
C LEU A 116 -19.31 4.57 -43.83
N ILE A 117 -19.57 3.90 -42.70
CA ILE A 117 -19.51 4.51 -41.36
C ILE A 117 -18.10 5.09 -41.08
N ARG A 118 -17.04 4.37 -41.47
CA ARG A 118 -15.65 4.86 -41.37
C ARG A 118 -15.38 6.10 -42.23
N LYS A 119 -16.01 6.23 -43.41
CA LYS A 119 -15.97 7.45 -44.25
C LYS A 119 -16.83 8.59 -43.68
N GLY A 120 -17.83 8.26 -42.87
CA GLY A 120 -18.63 9.19 -42.09
C GLY A 120 -20.12 9.13 -42.42
N ILE A 121 -20.93 9.31 -41.38
CA ILE A 121 -22.38 9.39 -41.52
C ILE A 121 -22.73 10.86 -41.82
N PRO A 122 -23.46 11.16 -42.92
CA PRO A 122 -23.90 12.52 -43.21
C PRO A 122 -24.80 13.03 -42.08
N HIS A 123 -24.68 14.30 -41.71
CA HIS A 123 -25.32 14.89 -40.53
C HIS A 123 -26.82 14.55 -40.43
N HIS A 124 -27.57 14.75 -41.52
CA HIS A 124 -29.01 14.50 -41.60
C HIS A 124 -29.42 13.04 -41.34
N PHE A 125 -28.52 12.08 -41.52
CA PHE A 125 -28.79 10.66 -41.26
C PHE A 125 -28.36 10.18 -39.88
N ARG A 126 -27.55 10.95 -39.11
CA ARG A 126 -27.04 10.50 -37.80
C ARG A 126 -28.15 10.16 -36.81
N ALA A 127 -29.18 10.99 -36.75
CA ALA A 127 -30.36 10.78 -35.90
C ALA A 127 -30.94 9.37 -36.05
N ILE A 128 -31.06 8.90 -37.29
CA ILE A 128 -31.66 7.62 -37.67
C ILE A 128 -30.62 6.50 -37.54
N VAL A 129 -29.43 6.68 -38.11
CA VAL A 129 -28.40 5.65 -38.18
C VAL A 129 -27.84 5.29 -36.80
N TRP A 130 -27.65 6.25 -35.88
CA TRP A 130 -27.21 5.93 -34.51
C TRP A 130 -28.27 5.15 -33.71
N GLN A 131 -29.57 5.46 -33.90
CA GLN A 131 -30.66 4.65 -33.32
C GLN A 131 -30.67 3.23 -33.90
N LEU A 132 -30.50 3.07 -35.21
CA LEU A 132 -30.44 1.77 -35.89
C LEU A 132 -29.21 0.93 -35.47
N LEU A 133 -28.05 1.57 -35.31
CA LEU A 133 -26.82 0.97 -34.80
C LEU A 133 -26.99 0.44 -33.37
N CYS A 134 -27.54 1.26 -32.48
CA CYS A 134 -27.88 0.87 -31.11
C CYS A 134 -29.14 -0.02 -31.02
N SER A 135 -29.84 -0.28 -32.13
CA SER A 135 -31.15 -0.96 -32.17
C SER A 135 -32.16 -0.38 -31.15
N ALA A 136 -32.16 0.96 -31.02
CA ALA A 136 -32.78 1.72 -29.93
C ALA A 136 -34.17 2.31 -30.22
N THR A 137 -34.73 2.08 -31.42
CA THR A 137 -36.00 2.67 -31.88
C THR A 137 -37.19 2.32 -30.98
N ASP A 138 -37.34 1.03 -30.68
CA ASP A 138 -38.51 0.46 -29.99
C ASP A 138 -38.14 -0.07 -28.60
N MET A 139 -37.68 0.85 -27.75
CA MET A 139 -37.19 0.59 -26.41
C MET A 139 -38.32 0.60 -25.36
N PRO A 140 -38.54 -0.46 -24.56
CA PRO A 140 -39.56 -0.45 -23.50
C PRO A 140 -39.39 0.66 -22.45
N VAL A 141 -38.16 1.12 -22.24
CA VAL A 141 -37.85 2.23 -21.32
C VAL A 141 -38.30 3.60 -21.88
N LYS A 142 -38.52 3.73 -23.20
CA LYS A 142 -39.07 4.96 -23.81
C LYS A 142 -40.42 5.33 -23.19
N ASN A 143 -41.30 4.33 -23.09
CA ASN A 143 -42.62 4.45 -22.47
C ASN A 143 -42.57 4.77 -20.96
N GLN A 144 -41.41 4.62 -20.31
CA GLN A 144 -41.20 4.94 -18.89
C GLN A 144 -40.60 6.33 -18.67
N TYR A 145 -40.10 6.99 -19.73
CA TYR A 145 -39.37 8.25 -19.64
C TYR A 145 -40.18 9.35 -18.95
N SER A 146 -41.43 9.52 -19.36
CA SER A 146 -42.36 10.52 -18.79
C SER A 146 -42.66 10.27 -17.30
N GLU A 147 -42.63 9.03 -16.81
CA GLU A 147 -42.76 8.72 -15.38
C GLU A 147 -41.45 8.97 -14.62
N LEU A 148 -40.30 8.62 -15.21
CA LEU A 148 -38.98 8.88 -14.63
C LEU A 148 -38.73 10.38 -14.40
N LEU A 149 -39.23 11.26 -15.29
CA LEU A 149 -39.11 12.70 -15.11
C LEU A 149 -39.91 13.26 -13.92
N LYS A 150 -41.02 12.61 -13.53
CA LYS A 150 -41.84 13.00 -12.37
C LYS A 150 -41.20 12.61 -11.03
N MET A 151 -40.33 11.61 -11.02
CA MET A 151 -39.59 11.17 -9.84
C MET A 151 -38.48 12.17 -9.49
N SER A 152 -37.95 12.15 -8.26
CA SER A 152 -36.76 12.93 -7.88
C SER A 152 -35.51 12.06 -7.83
N SER A 153 -34.37 12.59 -8.28
CA SER A 153 -33.07 11.91 -8.26
C SER A 153 -32.12 12.52 -7.22
N PRO A 154 -31.35 11.70 -6.47
CA PRO A 154 -30.31 12.20 -5.59
C PRO A 154 -29.19 12.92 -6.35
N CYS A 155 -29.06 12.71 -7.66
CA CYS A 155 -27.99 13.27 -8.49
C CYS A 155 -28.27 14.68 -9.02
N GLU A 156 -29.49 15.23 -8.86
CA GLU A 156 -29.92 16.47 -9.54
C GLU A 156 -28.96 17.66 -9.32
N LYS A 157 -28.40 17.82 -8.11
CA LYS A 157 -27.43 18.89 -7.80
C LYS A 157 -26.11 18.74 -8.57
N LEU A 158 -25.62 17.50 -8.74
CA LEU A 158 -24.40 17.22 -9.49
C LEU A 158 -24.64 17.41 -11.00
N ILE A 159 -25.79 16.95 -11.49
CA ILE A 159 -26.22 17.10 -12.88
C ILE A 159 -26.26 18.60 -13.26
N ARG A 160 -27.00 19.43 -12.50
CA ARG A 160 -27.11 20.89 -12.79
C ARG A 160 -25.76 21.60 -12.85
N ARG A 161 -24.84 21.30 -11.93
CA ARG A 161 -23.49 21.89 -11.91
C ARG A 161 -22.70 21.55 -13.18
N ASP A 162 -22.84 20.33 -13.68
CA ASP A 162 -22.07 19.86 -14.83
C ASP A 162 -22.69 20.28 -16.17
N ILE A 163 -24.00 20.49 -16.22
CA ILE A 163 -24.70 21.01 -17.41
C ILE A 163 -24.22 22.41 -17.79
N ALA A 164 -24.04 23.31 -16.82
CA ALA A 164 -23.54 24.67 -17.05
C ALA A 164 -22.14 24.74 -17.69
N ARG A 165 -21.39 23.63 -17.71
CA ARG A 165 -20.07 23.49 -18.35
C ARG A 165 -20.06 22.52 -19.54
N THR A 166 -21.22 22.02 -19.97
CA THR A 166 -21.36 21.09 -21.09
C THR A 166 -21.73 21.86 -22.36
N TYR A 167 -20.77 21.98 -23.30
CA TYR A 167 -20.89 22.78 -24.53
C TYR A 167 -21.38 24.24 -24.33
N PRO A 168 -20.82 25.03 -23.39
CA PRO A 168 -21.36 26.34 -23.01
C PRO A 168 -21.44 27.36 -24.16
N GLU A 169 -20.53 27.27 -25.14
CA GLU A 169 -20.49 28.15 -26.31
C GLU A 169 -21.40 27.70 -27.47
N HIS A 170 -22.01 26.51 -27.39
CA HIS A 170 -22.86 25.98 -28.45
C HIS A 170 -24.27 26.55 -28.33
N GLU A 171 -24.78 27.18 -29.40
CA GLU A 171 -26.02 27.96 -29.42
C GLU A 171 -27.25 27.23 -28.81
N PHE A 172 -27.36 25.91 -28.97
CA PHE A 172 -28.45 25.12 -28.36
C PHE A 172 -28.38 25.02 -26.82
N PHE A 173 -27.19 25.09 -26.22
CA PHE A 173 -26.96 24.97 -24.77
C PHE A 173 -26.64 26.31 -24.10
N LYS A 174 -26.29 27.33 -24.87
CA LYS A 174 -25.90 28.66 -24.40
C LYS A 174 -27.06 29.42 -23.74
N GLY A 175 -26.73 30.21 -22.72
CA GLY A 175 -27.71 30.89 -21.87
C GLY A 175 -28.10 30.07 -20.63
N GLN A 176 -28.47 30.73 -19.53
CA GLN A 176 -28.99 30.04 -18.34
C GLN A 176 -30.39 29.49 -18.62
N ASP A 177 -30.66 28.26 -18.15
CA ASP A 177 -31.94 27.57 -18.29
C ASP A 177 -32.43 27.52 -19.76
N SER A 178 -31.49 27.38 -20.70
CA SER A 178 -31.78 27.18 -22.12
C SER A 178 -32.45 25.82 -22.36
N LEU A 179 -33.22 25.70 -23.45
CA LEU A 179 -33.90 24.46 -23.82
C LEU A 179 -32.94 23.27 -23.86
N GLY A 180 -31.73 23.44 -24.43
CA GLY A 180 -30.70 22.40 -24.46
C GLY A 180 -30.24 21.97 -23.06
N GLN A 181 -30.11 22.90 -22.10
CA GLN A 181 -29.79 22.57 -20.71
C GLN A 181 -30.93 21.85 -20.00
N GLU A 182 -32.19 22.22 -20.26
CA GLU A 182 -33.36 21.57 -19.69
C GLU A 182 -33.49 20.11 -20.17
N VAL A 183 -33.46 19.88 -21.48
CA VAL A 183 -33.59 18.51 -22.03
C VAL A 183 -32.37 17.64 -21.68
N LEU A 184 -31.17 18.22 -21.55
CA LEU A 184 -29.99 17.53 -21.01
C LEU A 184 -30.16 17.17 -19.53
N PHE A 185 -30.75 18.06 -18.72
CA PHE A 185 -31.06 17.77 -17.32
C PHE A 185 -32.06 16.61 -17.21
N ASN A 186 -33.12 16.63 -18.02
CA ASN A 186 -34.13 15.59 -18.05
C ASN A 186 -33.54 14.21 -18.39
N VAL A 187 -32.76 14.08 -19.47
CA VAL A 187 -32.17 12.80 -19.88
C VAL A 187 -31.19 12.28 -18.82
N MET A 188 -30.30 13.14 -18.30
CA MET A 188 -29.35 12.73 -17.25
C MET A 188 -30.06 12.35 -15.93
N LYS A 189 -31.13 13.08 -15.57
CA LYS A 189 -31.96 12.78 -14.40
C LYS A 189 -32.65 11.43 -14.56
N ALA A 190 -33.34 11.20 -15.67
CA ALA A 190 -34.03 9.95 -15.96
C ALA A 190 -33.05 8.76 -15.95
N TYR A 191 -31.89 8.90 -16.62
CA TYR A 191 -30.88 7.84 -16.61
C TYR A 191 -30.39 7.49 -15.19
N SER A 192 -30.13 8.49 -14.34
CA SER A 192 -29.69 8.27 -12.95
C SER A 192 -30.71 7.54 -12.07
N LEU A 193 -31.96 7.43 -12.52
CA LEU A 193 -33.02 6.65 -11.87
C LEU A 193 -33.14 5.24 -12.44
N VAL A 194 -32.84 5.05 -13.73
CA VAL A 194 -32.78 3.74 -14.40
C VAL A 194 -31.62 2.91 -13.85
N ASP A 195 -30.42 3.48 -13.77
CA ASP A 195 -29.24 2.81 -13.21
C ASP A 195 -28.76 3.53 -11.95
N ARG A 196 -29.20 3.04 -10.79
CA ARG A 196 -28.81 3.60 -9.49
C ARG A 196 -27.41 3.18 -9.02
N GLU A 197 -26.77 2.18 -9.65
CA GLU A 197 -25.39 1.78 -9.32
C GLU A 197 -24.40 2.79 -9.90
N VAL A 198 -24.65 3.23 -11.13
CA VAL A 198 -23.88 4.31 -11.78
C VAL A 198 -24.38 5.69 -11.36
N GLY A 199 -25.70 5.89 -11.33
CA GLY A 199 -26.34 7.18 -11.07
C GLY A 199 -25.96 8.22 -12.12
N TYR A 200 -25.18 9.22 -11.71
CA TYR A 200 -24.59 10.23 -12.60
C TYR A 200 -23.08 10.20 -12.48
N CYS A 201 -22.39 10.00 -13.60
CA CYS A 201 -20.93 10.11 -13.68
C CYS A 201 -20.51 11.35 -14.48
N GLN A 202 -19.54 12.10 -13.96
CA GLN A 202 -18.98 13.28 -14.64
C GLN A 202 -18.43 12.89 -16.02
N GLY A 203 -18.73 13.71 -17.04
CA GLY A 203 -18.33 13.48 -18.42
C GLY A 203 -19.43 12.86 -19.29
N SER A 204 -20.33 12.05 -18.71
CA SER A 204 -21.44 11.43 -19.45
C SER A 204 -22.41 12.45 -20.07
N ALA A 205 -22.57 13.62 -19.45
CA ALA A 205 -23.37 14.72 -20.00
C ALA A 205 -22.89 15.21 -21.39
N PHE A 206 -21.59 15.09 -21.73
CA PHE A 206 -21.10 15.45 -23.06
C PHE A 206 -21.57 14.48 -24.14
N ILE A 207 -21.71 13.19 -23.80
CA ILE A 207 -22.27 12.16 -24.70
C ILE A 207 -23.73 12.45 -24.96
N VAL A 208 -24.52 12.69 -23.92
CA VAL A 208 -25.94 13.02 -24.05
C VAL A 208 -26.15 14.35 -24.76
N GLY A 209 -25.32 15.36 -24.49
CA GLY A 209 -25.34 16.63 -25.20
C GLY A 209 -25.10 16.48 -26.71
N LEU A 210 -24.17 15.61 -27.13
CA LEU A 210 -23.99 15.29 -28.57
C LEU A 210 -25.22 14.60 -29.15
N LEU A 211 -25.83 13.65 -28.43
CA LEU A 211 -27.05 12.97 -28.89
C LEU A 211 -28.20 13.97 -29.10
N LEU A 212 -28.41 14.88 -28.16
CA LEU A 212 -29.43 15.93 -28.22
C LEU A 212 -29.21 16.97 -29.33
N MET A 213 -27.97 17.15 -29.81
CA MET A 213 -27.69 17.95 -31.02
C MET A 213 -28.12 17.24 -32.32
N GLN A 214 -28.43 15.94 -32.29
CA GLN A 214 -28.76 15.14 -33.48
C GLN A 214 -30.18 14.55 -33.46
N MET A 215 -30.77 14.27 -32.30
CA MET A 215 -32.08 13.63 -32.18
C MET A 215 -32.89 14.18 -31.00
N PRO A 216 -34.23 14.00 -30.95
CA PRO A 216 -35.05 14.48 -29.86
C PRO A 216 -34.78 13.76 -28.53
N GLU A 217 -35.34 14.31 -27.46
CA GLU A 217 -35.02 13.96 -26.07
C GLU A 217 -35.23 12.47 -25.73
N GLU A 218 -36.37 11.90 -26.14
CA GLU A 218 -36.69 10.49 -25.85
C GLU A 218 -35.79 9.51 -26.62
N GLU A 219 -35.47 9.81 -27.88
CA GLU A 219 -34.54 9.04 -28.69
C GLU A 219 -33.12 9.13 -28.11
N ALA A 220 -32.68 10.32 -27.69
CA ALA A 220 -31.37 10.53 -27.08
C ALA A 220 -31.24 9.73 -25.76
N PHE A 221 -32.29 9.71 -24.94
CA PHE A 221 -32.37 8.86 -23.75
C PHE A 221 -32.27 7.37 -24.10
N CYS A 222 -33.03 6.89 -25.10
CA CYS A 222 -33.02 5.50 -25.51
C CYS A 222 -31.65 5.04 -26.05
N VAL A 223 -31.02 5.87 -26.89
CA VAL A 223 -29.66 5.62 -27.39
C VAL A 223 -28.65 5.62 -26.24
N PHE A 224 -28.73 6.59 -25.32
CA PHE A 224 -27.82 6.63 -24.17
C PHE A 224 -27.96 5.39 -23.27
N VAL A 225 -29.18 4.93 -22.98
CA VAL A 225 -29.41 3.67 -22.24
C VAL A 225 -28.75 2.48 -22.96
N ARG A 226 -28.84 2.39 -24.30
CA ARG A 226 -28.16 1.33 -25.07
C ARG A 226 -26.63 1.44 -25.06
N LEU A 227 -26.08 2.65 -25.15
CA LEU A 227 -24.64 2.86 -25.01
C LEU A 227 -24.12 2.37 -23.65
N MET A 228 -24.90 2.61 -22.59
CA MET A 228 -24.56 2.13 -21.25
C MET A 228 -24.65 0.60 -21.17
N GLN A 229 -25.71 -0.01 -21.72
CA GLN A 229 -25.95 -1.46 -21.65
C GLN A 229 -25.01 -2.30 -22.55
N GLU A 230 -24.81 -1.91 -23.80
CA GLU A 230 -24.18 -2.75 -24.83
C GLU A 230 -22.73 -2.32 -25.19
N TYR A 231 -22.36 -1.06 -24.96
CA TYR A 231 -21.07 -0.48 -25.42
C TYR A 231 -20.02 -0.37 -24.30
N ARG A 232 -20.19 -1.10 -23.19
CA ARG A 232 -19.33 -1.10 -21.98
C ARG A 232 -19.23 0.25 -21.24
N LEU A 233 -19.93 1.30 -21.66
CA LEU A 233 -19.85 2.61 -21.00
C LEU A 233 -20.30 2.56 -19.53
N ARG A 234 -21.32 1.77 -19.21
CA ARG A 234 -21.76 1.54 -17.82
C ARG A 234 -20.61 1.13 -16.91
N GLU A 235 -19.80 0.17 -17.36
CA GLU A 235 -18.71 -0.38 -16.57
C GLU A 235 -17.56 0.64 -16.40
N LEU A 236 -17.30 1.47 -17.42
CA LEU A 236 -16.38 2.63 -17.31
C LEU A 236 -16.84 3.66 -16.28
N PHE A 237 -18.16 3.87 -16.16
CA PHE A 237 -18.75 4.89 -15.28
C PHE A 237 -19.11 4.40 -13.87
N LYS A 238 -18.90 3.11 -13.54
CA LYS A 238 -19.13 2.59 -12.19
C LYS A 238 -18.26 3.32 -11.15
N PRO A 239 -18.75 3.54 -9.92
CA PRO A 239 -17.99 4.26 -8.88
C PRO A 239 -16.61 3.70 -8.55
N SER A 240 -16.36 2.41 -8.79
CA SER A 240 -15.05 1.77 -8.58
C SER A 240 -13.99 2.14 -9.64
N MET A 241 -14.40 2.68 -10.79
CA MET A 241 -13.54 2.99 -11.95
C MET A 241 -12.69 1.80 -12.43
N ALA A 242 -13.12 0.56 -12.14
CA ALA A 242 -12.34 -0.65 -12.38
C ALA A 242 -12.08 -0.89 -13.88
N GLU A 243 -13.11 -0.70 -14.71
CA GLU A 243 -13.03 -0.82 -16.18
C GLU A 243 -12.19 0.31 -16.79
N LEU A 244 -12.28 1.54 -16.26
CA LEU A 244 -11.43 2.64 -16.69
C LEU A 244 -9.96 2.32 -16.38
N GLY A 245 -9.65 1.82 -15.18
CA GLY A 245 -8.31 1.36 -14.82
C GLY A 245 -7.79 0.24 -15.75
N LEU A 246 -8.66 -0.70 -16.15
CA LEU A 246 -8.33 -1.71 -17.15
C LEU A 246 -8.00 -1.07 -18.52
N CYS A 247 -8.81 -0.12 -19.00
CA CYS A 247 -8.55 0.57 -20.26
C CYS A 247 -7.25 1.37 -20.23
N ILE A 248 -6.94 2.06 -19.12
CA ILE A 248 -5.67 2.75 -18.93
C ILE A 248 -4.50 1.77 -18.93
N TYR A 249 -4.60 0.63 -18.25
CA TYR A 249 -3.55 -0.41 -18.27
C TYR A 249 -3.33 -1.01 -19.68
N GLN A 250 -4.40 -1.32 -20.40
CA GLN A 250 -4.33 -1.79 -21.79
C GLN A 250 -3.71 -0.74 -22.73
N PHE A 251 -4.04 0.54 -22.53
CA PHE A 251 -3.52 1.64 -23.34
C PHE A 251 -2.04 1.93 -23.04
N GLU A 252 -1.63 1.92 -21.77
CA GLU A 252 -0.22 2.05 -21.38
C GLU A 252 0.62 0.90 -21.95
N TYR A 253 0.08 -0.33 -21.96
CA TYR A 253 0.73 -1.46 -22.59
C TYR A 253 0.89 -1.25 -24.11
N MET A 254 -0.12 -0.72 -24.81
CA MET A 254 0.00 -0.36 -26.23
C MET A 254 1.07 0.71 -26.47
N LEU A 255 1.12 1.73 -25.60
CA LEU A 255 2.13 2.78 -25.63
C LEU A 255 3.53 2.18 -25.46
N GLN A 256 3.74 1.30 -24.48
CA GLN A 256 5.01 0.62 -24.24
C GLN A 256 5.45 -0.27 -25.42
N GLU A 257 4.51 -0.95 -26.11
CA GLU A 257 4.82 -1.82 -27.25
C GLU A 257 5.10 -1.06 -28.56
N GLN A 258 4.40 0.05 -28.81
CA GLN A 258 4.43 0.74 -30.11
C GLN A 258 5.20 2.07 -30.11
N LEU A 259 5.43 2.67 -28.94
CA LEU A 259 6.15 3.93 -28.75
C LEU A 259 7.02 3.85 -27.46
N PRO A 260 7.99 2.93 -27.39
CA PRO A 260 8.75 2.65 -26.16
C PRO A 260 9.55 3.87 -25.65
N ASP A 261 10.11 4.68 -26.56
CA ASP A 261 10.88 5.88 -26.19
C ASP A 261 9.98 6.93 -25.52
N LEU A 262 8.76 7.12 -26.06
CA LEU A 262 7.75 8.02 -25.50
C LEU A 262 7.22 7.51 -24.15
N ASN A 263 7.03 6.20 -24.00
CA ASN A 263 6.68 5.59 -22.72
C ASN A 263 7.77 5.85 -21.66
N THR A 264 9.04 5.71 -22.04
CA THR A 264 10.19 5.95 -21.16
C THR A 264 10.31 7.43 -20.79
N HIS A 265 10.08 8.35 -21.74
CA HIS A 265 10.01 9.79 -21.49
C HIS A 265 8.87 10.15 -20.54
N PHE A 266 7.65 9.69 -20.79
CA PHE A 266 6.50 9.92 -19.91
C PHE A 266 6.77 9.42 -18.49
N ARG A 267 7.40 8.24 -18.34
CA ARG A 267 7.78 7.70 -17.03
C ARG A 267 8.88 8.53 -16.34
N SER A 268 9.88 9.03 -17.06
CA SER A 268 10.92 9.90 -16.49
C SER A 268 10.36 11.25 -16.02
N GLN A 269 9.35 11.78 -16.74
CA GLN A 269 8.62 13.00 -16.39
C GLN A 269 7.48 12.78 -15.37
N SER A 270 7.28 11.56 -14.86
CA SER A 270 6.14 11.18 -13.99
C SER A 270 4.76 11.52 -14.60
N PHE A 271 4.66 11.58 -15.93
CA PHE A 271 3.46 11.92 -16.67
C PHE A 271 2.62 10.64 -16.93
N HIS A 272 1.79 10.29 -15.95
CA HIS A 272 1.03 9.04 -15.96
C HIS A 272 -0.08 9.02 -17.04
N THR A 273 -0.27 7.86 -17.66
CA THR A 273 -1.30 7.59 -18.68
C THR A 273 -2.70 8.09 -18.29
N SER A 274 -3.07 7.94 -17.01
CA SER A 274 -4.36 8.37 -16.46
C SER A 274 -4.57 9.89 -16.47
N MET A 275 -3.50 10.71 -16.49
CA MET A 275 -3.61 12.18 -16.44
C MET A 275 -4.23 12.75 -17.72
N TYR A 276 -3.94 12.16 -18.88
CA TYR A 276 -4.44 12.63 -20.18
C TYR A 276 -5.49 11.71 -20.81
N ALA A 277 -5.38 10.38 -20.65
CA ALA A 277 -6.24 9.44 -21.35
C ALA A 277 -7.60 9.18 -20.65
N SER A 278 -7.77 9.51 -19.37
CA SER A 278 -9.02 9.22 -18.65
C SER A 278 -10.24 9.90 -19.28
N SER A 279 -10.10 11.16 -19.71
CA SER A 279 -11.17 11.89 -20.40
C SER A 279 -11.46 11.31 -21.78
N TRP A 280 -10.47 10.76 -22.48
CA TRP A 280 -10.64 10.13 -23.80
C TRP A 280 -11.58 8.93 -23.73
N PHE A 281 -11.40 8.06 -22.72
CA PHE A 281 -12.28 6.90 -22.49
C PHE A 281 -13.65 7.30 -21.94
N LEU A 282 -13.70 8.18 -20.92
CA LEU A 282 -14.96 8.57 -20.28
C LEU A 282 -15.85 9.46 -21.15
N THR A 283 -15.28 10.24 -22.07
CA THR A 283 -16.05 11.20 -22.90
C THR A 283 -15.98 10.89 -24.38
N LEU A 284 -15.31 9.81 -24.80
CA LEU A 284 -15.14 9.44 -26.21
C LEU A 284 -14.53 10.59 -27.04
N PHE A 285 -13.56 11.29 -26.43
CA PHE A 285 -12.91 12.53 -26.90
C PHE A 285 -13.82 13.77 -27.05
N LEU A 286 -15.08 13.74 -26.60
CA LEU A 286 -16.00 14.89 -26.73
C LEU A 286 -15.57 16.13 -25.92
N THR A 287 -14.74 15.95 -24.88
CA THR A 287 -14.10 17.07 -24.17
C THR A 287 -12.67 17.36 -24.65
N THR A 288 -12.21 16.73 -25.73
CA THR A 288 -10.85 16.85 -26.25
C THR A 288 -10.83 17.46 -27.64
N PHE A 289 -11.76 17.09 -28.52
CA PHE A 289 -11.82 17.62 -29.88
C PHE A 289 -13.03 18.53 -30.09
N PRO A 290 -12.94 19.51 -31.02
CA PRO A 290 -14.11 20.19 -31.56
C PRO A 290 -15.13 19.20 -32.17
N LEU A 291 -16.40 19.57 -32.11
CA LEU A 291 -17.54 18.71 -32.50
C LEU A 291 -17.39 18.02 -33.87
N PRO A 292 -16.90 18.65 -34.96
CA PRO A 292 -16.73 17.96 -36.24
C PRO A 292 -15.79 16.75 -36.18
N VAL A 293 -14.69 16.85 -35.43
CA VAL A 293 -13.72 15.75 -35.27
C VAL A 293 -14.26 14.72 -34.28
N ALA A 294 -14.81 15.17 -33.14
CA ALA A 294 -15.35 14.27 -32.11
C ALA A 294 -16.52 13.41 -32.64
N THR A 295 -17.42 14.01 -33.42
CA THR A 295 -18.56 13.29 -34.05
C THR A 295 -18.08 12.20 -35.00
N ARG A 296 -16.97 12.39 -35.72
CA ARG A 296 -16.40 11.38 -36.61
C ARG A 296 -15.81 10.19 -35.86
N VAL A 297 -15.26 10.40 -34.67
CA VAL A 297 -14.86 9.31 -33.76
C VAL A 297 -16.10 8.60 -33.19
N PHE A 298 -17.14 9.37 -32.84
CA PHE A 298 -18.39 8.85 -32.29
C PHE A 298 -19.20 8.00 -33.30
N ASP A 299 -19.26 8.40 -34.57
CA ASP A 299 -19.83 7.61 -35.68
C ASP A 299 -19.22 6.20 -35.74
N ILE A 300 -17.89 6.10 -35.55
CA ILE A 300 -17.17 4.83 -35.60
C ILE A 300 -17.35 4.05 -34.29
N PHE A 301 -17.34 4.73 -33.14
CA PHE A 301 -17.61 4.11 -31.84
C PHE A 301 -18.99 3.43 -31.79
N MET A 302 -20.01 4.05 -32.41
CA MET A 302 -21.36 3.50 -32.59
C MET A 302 -21.41 2.18 -33.39
N TYR A 303 -20.31 1.75 -34.03
CA TYR A 303 -20.25 0.48 -34.76
C TYR A 303 -19.10 -0.44 -34.29
N GLU A 304 -17.97 0.10 -33.86
CA GLU A 304 -16.77 -0.67 -33.44
C GLU A 304 -16.53 -0.69 -31.92
N GLY A 305 -17.31 0.07 -31.14
CA GLY A 305 -17.14 0.21 -29.70
C GLY A 305 -15.79 0.81 -29.31
N LEU A 306 -15.31 0.49 -28.10
CA LEU A 306 -14.11 1.08 -27.52
C LEU A 306 -12.80 0.85 -28.31
N GLU A 307 -12.75 -0.08 -29.29
CA GLU A 307 -11.53 -0.29 -30.11
C GLU A 307 -11.06 1.00 -30.80
N ILE A 308 -11.99 1.84 -31.29
CA ILE A 308 -11.62 3.11 -31.93
C ILE A 308 -10.96 4.08 -30.93
N VAL A 309 -11.32 4.02 -29.64
CA VAL A 309 -10.78 4.92 -28.62
C VAL A 309 -9.29 4.64 -28.39
N PHE A 310 -8.91 3.36 -28.27
CA PHE A 310 -7.51 2.95 -28.21
C PHE A 310 -6.73 3.36 -29.47
N ARG A 311 -7.33 3.18 -30.65
CA ARG A 311 -6.72 3.51 -31.95
C ARG A 311 -6.48 5.01 -32.11
N VAL A 312 -7.48 5.84 -31.84
CA VAL A 312 -7.38 7.30 -31.91
C VAL A 312 -6.39 7.82 -30.87
N GLY A 313 -6.48 7.34 -29.63
CA GLY A 313 -5.58 7.74 -28.55
C GLY A 313 -4.11 7.47 -28.88
N LEU A 314 -3.78 6.29 -29.43
CA LEU A 314 -2.39 5.99 -29.79
C LEU A 314 -1.97 6.70 -31.08
N ALA A 315 -2.87 6.92 -32.03
CA ALA A 315 -2.58 7.71 -33.23
C ALA A 315 -2.26 9.17 -32.90
N LEU A 316 -2.91 9.76 -31.90
CA LEU A 316 -2.55 11.08 -31.38
C LEU A 316 -1.11 11.12 -30.88
N LEU A 317 -0.70 10.11 -30.11
CA LEU A 317 0.67 10.00 -29.59
C LEU A 317 1.70 9.74 -30.71
N GLN A 318 1.35 8.94 -31.72
CA GLN A 318 2.20 8.71 -32.90
C GLN A 318 2.40 9.97 -33.75
N VAL A 319 1.35 10.77 -33.95
CA VAL A 319 1.44 12.04 -34.71
C VAL A 319 2.26 13.09 -33.95
N ASN A 320 2.17 13.10 -32.62
CA ASN A 320 2.78 14.12 -31.77
C ASN A 320 4.08 13.69 -31.09
N GLN A 321 4.60 12.50 -31.39
CA GLN A 321 5.76 11.92 -30.69
C GLN A 321 6.95 12.88 -30.66
N THR A 322 7.31 13.49 -31.80
CA THR A 322 8.48 14.37 -31.92
C THR A 322 8.39 15.61 -31.02
N GLU A 323 7.20 16.20 -30.88
CA GLU A 323 6.98 17.36 -30.01
C GLU A 323 6.93 16.92 -28.54
N LEU A 324 6.18 15.86 -28.22
CA LEU A 324 6.02 15.37 -26.86
C LEU A 324 7.34 14.91 -26.22
N MET A 325 8.29 14.38 -27.01
CA MET A 325 9.64 14.02 -26.54
C MET A 325 10.51 15.23 -26.12
N GLN A 326 10.15 16.45 -26.51
CA GLN A 326 10.88 17.68 -26.18
C GLN A 326 10.29 18.42 -24.97
N LEU A 327 9.13 18.00 -24.47
CA LEU A 327 8.36 18.68 -23.43
C LEU A 327 8.50 17.98 -22.07
N ASP A 328 8.48 18.77 -21.00
CA ASP A 328 8.36 18.29 -19.62
C ASP A 328 6.90 17.98 -19.24
N MET A 329 6.66 17.59 -17.98
CA MET A 329 5.32 17.25 -17.49
C MET A 329 4.29 18.36 -17.71
N GLU A 330 4.64 19.63 -17.44
CA GLU A 330 3.73 20.75 -17.62
C GLU A 330 3.53 21.07 -19.11
N GLY A 331 4.61 21.14 -19.89
CA GLY A 331 4.57 21.38 -21.33
C GLY A 331 3.72 20.36 -22.06
N MET A 332 3.86 19.07 -21.74
CA MET A 332 3.01 18.01 -22.27
C MET A 332 1.54 18.25 -21.91
N SER A 333 1.23 18.53 -20.64
CA SER A 333 -0.14 18.81 -20.17
C SER A 333 -0.78 19.98 -20.94
N GLN A 334 -0.05 21.10 -21.12
CA GLN A 334 -0.52 22.24 -21.90
C GLN A 334 -0.70 21.88 -23.39
N TYR A 335 0.20 21.07 -23.97
CA TYR A 335 0.15 20.64 -25.36
C TYR A 335 -1.07 19.75 -25.67
N PHE A 336 -1.39 18.81 -24.78
CA PHE A 336 -2.61 17.99 -24.84
C PHE A 336 -3.89 18.82 -24.75
N GLN A 337 -3.88 19.93 -24.00
CA GLN A 337 -5.06 20.77 -23.78
C GLN A 337 -5.26 21.85 -24.85
N ARG A 338 -4.19 22.34 -25.48
CA ARG A 338 -4.25 23.53 -26.36
C ARG A 338 -3.89 23.26 -27.82
N VAL A 339 -3.00 22.31 -28.10
CA VAL A 339 -2.50 22.09 -29.48
C VAL A 339 -3.20 20.91 -30.13
N ILE A 340 -3.15 19.73 -29.49
CA ILE A 340 -3.73 18.50 -30.03
C ILE A 340 -5.22 18.61 -30.44
N PRO A 341 -6.11 19.30 -29.69
CA PRO A 341 -7.51 19.48 -30.07
C PRO A 341 -7.73 19.99 -31.50
N HIS A 342 -6.90 20.93 -31.96
CA HIS A 342 -7.13 21.71 -33.18
C HIS A 342 -6.36 21.20 -34.41
N GLN A 343 -5.50 20.18 -34.24
CA GLN A 343 -4.65 19.64 -35.32
C GLN A 343 -5.44 19.04 -36.50
N PHE A 344 -6.70 18.66 -36.27
CA PHE A 344 -7.52 17.91 -37.23
C PHE A 344 -8.75 18.68 -37.71
N ASP A 345 -8.94 19.94 -37.28
CA ASP A 345 -10.14 20.74 -37.55
C ASP A 345 -10.42 20.89 -39.05
N SER A 346 -9.38 21.09 -39.86
CA SER A 346 -9.52 21.22 -41.33
C SER A 346 -9.76 19.89 -42.06
N CYS A 347 -9.53 18.74 -41.44
CA CYS A 347 -9.70 17.43 -42.07
C CYS A 347 -9.75 16.28 -41.05
N PRO A 348 -10.93 16.01 -40.44
CA PRO A 348 -11.12 14.93 -39.47
C PRO A 348 -10.69 13.54 -39.97
N ASP A 349 -10.87 13.26 -41.27
CA ASP A 349 -10.55 11.95 -41.85
C ASP A 349 -9.05 11.61 -41.79
N LYS A 350 -8.15 12.61 -41.69
CA LYS A 350 -6.72 12.35 -41.43
C LYS A 350 -6.50 11.62 -40.11
N LEU A 351 -7.25 11.98 -39.06
CA LEU A 351 -7.18 11.31 -37.76
C LEU A 351 -7.69 9.86 -37.86
N VAL A 352 -8.81 9.65 -38.55
CA VAL A 352 -9.39 8.31 -38.76
C VAL A 352 -8.43 7.41 -39.56
N LEU A 353 -7.81 7.93 -40.62
CA LEU A 353 -6.80 7.21 -41.39
C LEU A 353 -5.57 6.85 -40.55
N LYS A 354 -5.11 7.75 -39.67
CA LYS A 354 -4.01 7.48 -38.71
C LYS A 354 -4.42 6.44 -37.66
N ALA A 355 -5.64 6.50 -37.13
CA ALA A 355 -6.17 5.53 -36.17
C ALA A 355 -6.24 4.09 -36.75
N TYR A 356 -6.47 3.93 -38.05
CA TYR A 356 -6.41 2.61 -38.70
C TYR A 356 -5.00 2.16 -39.11
N GLN A 357 -3.98 3.03 -39.06
CA GLN A 357 -2.57 2.63 -39.17
C GLN A 357 -2.04 2.01 -37.86
N VAL A 358 -2.66 2.34 -36.71
CA VAL A 358 -2.34 1.73 -35.41
C VAL A 358 -2.62 0.23 -35.40
N LYS A 359 -1.69 -0.55 -34.86
CA LYS A 359 -1.88 -1.99 -34.64
C LYS A 359 -2.68 -2.21 -33.35
N TYR A 360 -3.86 -2.82 -33.46
CA TYR A 360 -4.67 -3.24 -32.32
C TYR A 360 -4.91 -4.75 -32.43
N ASN A 361 -4.72 -5.47 -31.32
CA ASN A 361 -4.81 -6.93 -31.28
C ASN A 361 -5.87 -7.36 -30.23
N PRO A 362 -7.09 -7.72 -30.65
CA PRO A 362 -8.17 -8.11 -29.74
C PRO A 362 -7.84 -9.31 -28.85
N LYS A 363 -7.03 -10.26 -29.33
CA LYS A 363 -6.58 -11.42 -28.53
C LYS A 363 -5.63 -10.97 -27.41
N LYS A 364 -4.78 -9.97 -27.68
CA LYS A 364 -3.85 -9.39 -26.70
C LYS A 364 -4.60 -8.60 -25.63
N MET A 365 -5.60 -7.79 -26.01
CA MET A 365 -6.43 -7.07 -25.04
C MET A 365 -7.14 -8.02 -24.07
N LYS A 366 -7.75 -9.09 -24.57
CA LYS A 366 -8.38 -10.13 -23.72
C LYS A 366 -7.39 -10.89 -22.83
N ARG A 367 -6.10 -10.93 -23.17
CA ARG A 367 -5.05 -11.44 -22.27
C ARG A 367 -4.72 -10.43 -21.18
N LEU A 368 -4.49 -9.16 -21.55
CA LEU A 368 -4.20 -8.07 -20.62
C LEU A 368 -5.35 -7.85 -19.62
N GLU A 369 -6.59 -8.05 -20.04
CA GLU A 369 -7.79 -8.06 -19.18
C GLU A 369 -7.70 -9.12 -18.07
N LYS A 370 -7.34 -10.36 -18.41
CA LYS A 370 -7.14 -11.44 -17.43
C LYS A 370 -5.94 -11.18 -16.52
N GLU A 371 -4.85 -10.64 -17.08
CA GLU A 371 -3.63 -10.31 -16.35
C GLU A 371 -3.89 -9.19 -15.32
N TYR A 372 -4.60 -8.13 -15.71
CA TYR A 372 -5.03 -7.03 -14.84
C TYR A 372 -6.02 -7.50 -13.78
N ALA A 373 -7.00 -8.35 -14.13
CA ALA A 373 -7.94 -8.92 -13.17
C ALA A 373 -7.23 -9.78 -12.10
N ALA A 374 -6.27 -10.61 -12.50
CA ALA A 374 -5.46 -11.40 -11.57
C ALA A 374 -4.58 -10.51 -10.68
N MET A 375 -3.96 -9.46 -11.26
CA MET A 375 -3.19 -8.46 -10.52
C MET A 375 -4.04 -7.74 -9.46
N LYS A 376 -5.27 -7.34 -9.82
CA LYS A 376 -6.19 -6.66 -8.90
C LYS A 376 -6.80 -7.57 -7.84
N SER A 377 -7.02 -8.86 -8.13
CA SER A 377 -7.38 -9.85 -7.10
C SER A 377 -6.27 -9.97 -6.07
N LYS A 378 -5.03 -10.16 -6.52
CA LYS A 378 -3.85 -10.27 -5.65
C LYS A 378 -3.63 -9.00 -4.81
N GLU A 379 -3.77 -7.82 -5.41
CA GLU A 379 -3.68 -6.54 -4.69
C GLU A 379 -4.77 -6.41 -3.62
N MET A 380 -6.00 -6.85 -3.89
CA MET A 380 -7.09 -6.87 -2.90
C MET A 380 -6.80 -7.85 -1.76
N GLU A 381 -6.31 -9.05 -2.06
CA GLU A 381 -5.90 -10.06 -1.08
C GLU A 381 -4.78 -9.53 -0.17
N GLU A 382 -3.73 -8.93 -0.76
CA GLU A 382 -2.65 -8.26 -0.03
C GLU A 382 -3.17 -7.10 0.84
N GLN A 383 -4.10 -6.28 0.34
CA GLN A 383 -4.72 -5.22 1.14
C GLN A 383 -5.58 -5.75 2.30
N ILE A 384 -6.25 -6.89 2.14
CA ILE A 384 -7.02 -7.55 3.21
C ILE A 384 -6.06 -8.06 4.29
N GLU A 385 -4.98 -8.75 3.90
CA GLU A 385 -3.99 -9.25 4.86
C GLU A 385 -3.25 -8.10 5.56
N ILE A 386 -2.89 -7.02 4.85
CA ILE A 386 -2.34 -5.80 5.46
C ILE A 386 -3.30 -5.19 6.49
N LYS A 387 -4.62 -5.15 6.21
CA LYS A 387 -5.63 -4.66 7.18
C LYS A 387 -5.75 -5.57 8.41
N ARG A 388 -5.70 -6.89 8.21
CA ARG A 388 -5.68 -7.90 9.29
C ARG A 388 -4.44 -7.72 10.16
N LEU A 389 -3.24 -7.74 9.57
CA LEU A 389 -1.96 -7.57 10.26
C LEU A 389 -1.87 -6.22 10.98
N ARG A 390 -2.43 -5.14 10.43
CA ARG A 390 -2.53 -3.84 11.13
C ARG A 390 -3.43 -3.90 12.36
N THR A 391 -4.53 -4.66 12.29
CA THR A 391 -5.47 -4.86 13.41
C THR A 391 -4.84 -5.71 14.51
N GLU A 392 -4.18 -6.80 14.13
CA GLU A 392 -3.44 -7.67 15.05
C GLU A 392 -2.28 -6.94 15.73
N ASN A 393 -1.46 -6.19 14.98
CA ASN A 393 -0.42 -5.34 15.54
C ASN A 393 -0.97 -4.28 16.51
N ARG A 394 -2.17 -3.75 16.27
CA ARG A 394 -2.83 -2.81 17.21
C ARG A 394 -3.20 -3.52 18.52
N LEU A 395 -3.77 -4.72 18.44
CA LEU A 395 -4.12 -5.52 19.63
C LEU A 395 -2.87 -5.95 20.41
N LEU A 396 -1.80 -6.38 19.72
CA LEU A 396 -0.53 -6.73 20.34
C LEU A 396 0.10 -5.52 21.05
N LYS A 397 0.08 -4.32 20.45
CA LYS A 397 0.53 -3.08 21.10
C LYS A 397 -0.29 -2.77 22.36
N GLN A 398 -1.62 -2.90 22.30
CA GLN A 398 -2.47 -2.73 23.50
C GLN A 398 -2.14 -3.77 24.58
N ARG A 399 -1.86 -5.02 24.20
CA ARG A 399 -1.48 -6.06 25.17
C ARG A 399 -0.12 -5.78 25.82
N ILE A 400 0.86 -5.33 25.04
CA ILE A 400 2.16 -4.86 25.54
C ILE A 400 1.94 -3.70 26.52
N GLU A 401 1.17 -2.68 26.15
CA GLU A 401 0.89 -1.52 27.02
C GLU A 401 0.19 -1.94 28.35
N THR A 402 -0.71 -2.94 28.33
CA THR A 402 -1.28 -3.47 29.57
C THR A 402 -0.25 -4.19 30.43
N LEU A 403 0.61 -5.02 29.83
CA LEU A 403 1.66 -5.75 30.56
C LEU A 403 2.74 -4.80 31.11
N GLU A 404 3.06 -3.72 30.38
CA GLU A 404 3.97 -2.66 30.82
C GLU A 404 3.40 -1.84 31.98
N LYS A 405 2.07 -1.78 32.16
CA LYS A 405 1.42 -1.16 33.32
C LYS A 405 1.24 -2.12 34.50
N GLU A 406 1.07 -3.42 34.21
CA GLU A 406 0.93 -4.47 35.23
C GLU A 406 2.29 -4.84 35.87
N ASN A 407 3.36 -4.91 35.08
CA ASN A 407 4.72 -5.24 35.55
C ASN A 407 5.24 -4.35 36.71
N PRO A 408 5.31 -3.01 36.59
CA PRO A 408 5.84 -2.17 37.66
C PRO A 408 5.04 -2.31 38.95
N ARG A 409 3.71 -2.39 38.86
CA ARG A 409 2.82 -2.62 40.00
C ARG A 409 3.11 -3.95 40.69
N LEU A 410 3.24 -5.04 39.93
CA LEU A 410 3.59 -6.36 40.48
C LEU A 410 4.96 -6.34 41.16
N THR A 411 5.95 -5.61 40.66
CA THR A 411 7.23 -5.43 41.36
C THR A 411 7.14 -4.51 42.57
N GLU A 412 6.37 -3.43 42.53
CA GLU A 412 6.14 -2.54 43.68
C GLU A 412 5.42 -3.27 44.81
N ASP A 413 4.33 -3.99 44.50
CA ASP A 413 3.57 -4.80 45.46
C ASP A 413 4.45 -5.91 46.08
N PHE A 414 5.30 -6.56 45.27
CA PHE A 414 6.23 -7.59 45.74
C PHE A 414 7.36 -7.03 46.62
N VAL A 415 7.91 -5.87 46.27
CA VAL A 415 8.92 -5.17 47.08
C VAL A 415 8.30 -4.71 48.41
N ALA A 416 7.13 -4.09 48.39
CA ALA A 416 6.44 -3.65 49.62
C ALA A 416 6.09 -4.84 50.54
N HIS A 417 5.77 -6.01 49.97
CA HIS A 417 5.56 -7.23 50.74
C HIS A 417 6.86 -7.74 51.40
N LEU A 418 7.98 -7.74 50.67
CA LEU A 418 9.29 -8.11 51.22
C LEU A 418 9.80 -7.10 52.26
N GLU A 419 9.55 -5.81 52.07
CA GLU A 419 9.88 -4.75 53.04
C GLU A 419 9.11 -4.96 54.34
N THR A 420 7.80 -5.25 54.27
CA THR A 420 6.98 -5.52 55.46
C THR A 420 7.34 -6.83 56.15
N GLU A 421 7.72 -7.90 55.43
CA GLU A 421 8.28 -9.11 56.05
C GLU A 421 9.65 -8.84 56.72
N LEU A 422 10.53 -8.07 56.09
CA LEU A 422 11.83 -7.70 56.64
C LEU A 422 11.68 -6.86 57.90
N GLU A 423 10.74 -5.91 57.92
CA GLU A 423 10.46 -5.06 59.08
C GLU A 423 9.88 -5.87 60.25
N GLN A 424 8.96 -6.81 59.97
CA GLN A 424 8.50 -7.78 60.99
C GLN A 424 9.63 -8.69 61.51
N SER A 425 10.53 -9.14 60.63
CA SER A 425 11.67 -9.99 61.01
C SER A 425 12.64 -9.22 61.91
N ARG A 426 12.95 -7.97 61.57
CA ARG A 426 13.76 -7.06 62.39
C ARG A 426 13.10 -6.76 63.74
N LEU A 427 11.78 -6.58 63.77
CA LEU A 427 11.06 -6.38 65.03
C LEU A 427 11.25 -7.60 65.96
N ARG A 428 11.00 -8.82 65.45
CA ARG A 428 11.23 -10.08 66.18
C ARG A 428 12.69 -10.22 66.62
N GLU A 429 13.65 -9.86 65.77
CA GLU A 429 15.07 -9.84 66.13
C GLU A 429 15.34 -8.88 67.29
N THR A 430 14.82 -7.65 67.26
CA THR A 430 14.97 -6.70 68.38
C THR A 430 14.27 -7.15 69.66
N GLU A 431 13.11 -7.81 69.57
CA GLU A 431 12.40 -8.40 70.72
C GLU A 431 13.24 -9.53 71.36
N THR A 432 13.78 -10.43 70.54
CA THR A 432 14.66 -11.53 71.01
C THR A 432 16.00 -11.02 71.55
N LEU A 433 16.62 -10.01 70.93
CA LEU A 433 17.82 -9.35 71.46
C LEU A 433 17.54 -8.59 72.76
N GLY A 434 16.36 -7.98 72.89
CA GLY A 434 15.89 -7.37 74.14
C GLY A 434 15.76 -8.40 75.26
N ALA A 435 15.08 -9.53 74.98
CA ALA A 435 14.95 -10.65 75.92
C ALA A 435 16.30 -11.29 76.28
N LEU A 436 17.22 -11.44 75.31
CA LEU A 436 18.59 -11.90 75.54
C LEU A 436 19.37 -10.96 76.44
N ARG A 437 19.29 -9.64 76.23
CA ARG A 437 19.94 -8.65 77.09
C ARG A 437 19.35 -8.68 78.50
N GLU A 438 18.03 -8.76 78.65
CA GLU A 438 17.37 -8.87 79.96
C GLU A 438 17.76 -10.17 80.69
N MET A 439 17.95 -11.28 79.96
CA MET A 439 18.48 -12.53 80.51
C MET A 439 19.97 -12.41 80.89
N GLN A 440 20.77 -11.71 80.09
CA GLN A 440 22.19 -11.48 80.34
C GLN A 440 22.41 -10.57 81.56
N ASP A 441 21.59 -9.53 81.72
CA ASP A 441 21.55 -8.68 82.92
C ASP A 441 21.16 -9.52 84.17
N LYS A 442 20.16 -10.41 84.06
CA LYS A 442 19.81 -11.35 85.15
C LYS A 442 20.95 -12.31 85.49
N VAL A 443 21.70 -12.81 84.51
CA VAL A 443 22.89 -13.65 84.74
C VAL A 443 23.99 -12.86 85.44
N LEU A 444 24.32 -11.66 84.95
CA LEU A 444 25.30 -10.77 85.60
C LEU A 444 24.90 -10.45 87.05
N ASP A 445 23.60 -10.22 87.32
CA ASP A 445 23.12 -9.95 88.66
C ASP A 445 23.16 -11.20 89.56
N MET A 446 22.98 -12.41 89.00
CA MET A 446 23.26 -13.66 89.73
C MET A 446 24.76 -13.86 89.98
N GLU A 447 25.63 -13.65 88.98
CA GLU A 447 27.08 -13.76 89.11
C GLU A 447 27.64 -12.77 90.14
N LYS A 448 27.11 -11.55 90.17
CA LYS A 448 27.45 -10.53 91.17
C LYS A 448 27.03 -10.94 92.58
N ARG A 449 25.88 -11.59 92.75
CA ARG A 449 25.49 -12.24 94.03
C ARG A 449 26.42 -13.43 94.35
N ASN A 450 26.75 -14.25 93.36
CA ASN A 450 27.63 -15.41 93.51
C ASN A 450 29.07 -15.02 93.90
N SER A 451 29.56 -13.86 93.45
CA SER A 451 30.88 -13.30 93.81
C SER A 451 31.02 -12.90 95.29
N SER A 452 29.96 -13.05 96.09
CA SER A 452 29.96 -12.74 97.53
C SER A 452 30.08 -13.97 98.45
N LEU A 453 30.30 -15.17 97.90
CA LEU A 453 30.58 -16.41 98.66
C LEU A 453 31.80 -17.17 98.09
N PRO A 454 32.66 -17.77 98.93
CA PRO A 454 33.86 -18.48 98.46
C PRO A 454 33.57 -19.99 98.25
N ASP A 455 33.70 -20.48 97.01
CA ASP A 455 33.60 -21.94 96.79
C ASP A 455 34.39 -22.50 95.58
N GLU A 456 35.63 -22.92 95.85
CA GLU A 456 36.20 -24.14 95.24
C GLU A 456 36.52 -25.23 96.30
N ASN A 457 36.55 -24.86 97.59
CA ASN A 457 36.96 -25.77 98.67
C ASN A 457 35.86 -26.72 99.14
N ASN A 458 34.56 -26.42 98.96
CA ASN A 458 33.51 -27.33 99.43
C ASN A 458 33.32 -28.50 98.46
N VAL A 459 33.51 -28.29 97.15
CA VAL A 459 33.38 -29.34 96.13
C VAL A 459 34.43 -30.44 96.34
N ALA A 460 35.69 -30.07 96.62
CA ALA A 460 36.74 -31.04 96.92
C ALA A 460 36.45 -31.83 98.22
N ARG A 461 36.01 -31.13 99.29
CA ARG A 461 35.67 -31.77 100.57
C ARG A 461 34.50 -32.74 100.46
N LEU A 462 33.46 -32.37 99.70
CA LEU A 462 32.31 -33.24 99.45
C LEU A 462 32.68 -34.48 98.61
N GLN A 463 33.65 -34.38 97.71
CA GLN A 463 34.15 -35.54 96.96
C GLN A 463 35.00 -36.50 97.82
N GLU A 464 35.78 -35.99 98.78
CA GLU A 464 36.47 -36.84 99.77
C GLU A 464 35.50 -37.46 100.78
N GLU A 465 34.54 -36.69 101.30
CA GLU A 465 33.49 -37.20 102.20
C GLU A 465 32.64 -38.27 101.50
N LEU A 466 32.29 -38.11 100.21
CA LEU A 466 31.58 -39.13 99.43
C LEU A 466 32.39 -40.42 99.23
N LYS A 467 33.71 -40.32 99.02
CA LYS A 467 34.60 -41.51 98.96
C LYS A 467 34.68 -42.20 100.32
N ALA A 468 34.85 -41.45 101.39
CA ALA A 468 34.88 -41.98 102.75
C ALA A 468 33.55 -42.64 103.14
N LEU A 469 32.41 -42.07 102.73
CA LEU A 469 31.08 -42.65 102.95
C LEU A 469 30.86 -43.93 102.14
N LYS A 470 31.31 -44.03 100.89
CA LYS A 470 31.24 -45.29 100.11
C LYS A 470 32.10 -46.41 100.70
N VAL A 471 33.25 -46.10 101.29
CA VAL A 471 34.04 -47.10 102.04
C VAL A 471 33.28 -47.55 103.29
N ARG A 472 32.73 -46.61 104.06
CA ARG A 472 31.92 -46.91 105.26
C ARG A 472 30.62 -47.66 104.95
N GLU A 473 30.01 -47.41 103.79
CA GLU A 473 28.86 -48.15 103.26
C GLU A 473 29.26 -49.60 102.94
N GLY A 474 30.41 -49.81 102.29
CA GLY A 474 30.97 -51.13 102.04
C GLY A 474 31.24 -51.90 103.34
N GLU A 475 31.89 -51.26 104.31
CA GLU A 475 32.16 -51.80 105.66
C GLU A 475 30.86 -52.17 106.38
N ALA A 476 29.85 -51.28 106.37
CA ALA A 476 28.54 -51.52 106.97
C ALA A 476 27.79 -52.66 106.26
N VAL A 477 27.90 -52.82 104.93
CA VAL A 477 27.31 -53.93 104.18
C VAL A 477 28.00 -55.27 104.52
N SER A 478 29.31 -55.29 104.76
CA SER A 478 29.98 -56.48 105.32
C SER A 478 29.54 -56.77 106.76
N SER A 479 29.50 -55.78 107.64
CA SER A 479 29.03 -55.93 109.02
C SER A 479 27.56 -56.38 109.08
N ALA A 480 26.72 -55.94 108.14
CA ALA A 480 25.33 -56.39 108.03
C ALA A 480 25.19 -57.84 107.53
N ARG A 481 26.18 -58.38 106.79
CA ARG A 481 26.25 -59.81 106.46
C ARG A 481 26.71 -60.64 107.66
N GLU A 482 27.69 -60.17 108.42
CA GLU A 482 28.10 -60.79 109.69
C GLU A 482 26.95 -60.77 110.70
N LEU A 483 26.26 -59.64 110.87
CA LEU A 483 25.08 -59.54 111.72
C LEU A 483 23.91 -60.40 111.24
N LYS A 484 23.74 -60.64 109.93
CA LYS A 484 22.77 -61.61 109.41
C LYS A 484 23.14 -63.05 109.80
N LEU A 485 24.42 -63.42 109.75
CA LEU A 485 24.90 -64.73 110.19
C LEU A 485 24.75 -64.89 111.71
N GLN A 486 25.10 -63.86 112.49
CA GLN A 486 24.89 -63.84 113.95
C GLN A 486 23.41 -63.87 114.32
N LEU A 487 22.52 -63.22 113.55
CA LEU A 487 21.06 -63.31 113.74
C LEU A 487 20.50 -64.69 113.38
N GLN A 488 21.08 -65.39 112.41
CA GLN A 488 20.75 -66.78 112.12
C GLN A 488 21.13 -67.67 113.31
N GLU A 489 22.37 -67.55 113.79
CA GLU A 489 22.90 -68.30 114.95
C GLU A 489 22.16 -67.96 116.26
N LEU A 490 21.80 -66.70 116.48
CA LEU A 490 20.94 -66.25 117.57
C LEU A 490 19.49 -66.73 117.41
N SER A 491 18.96 -66.86 116.19
CA SER A 491 17.62 -67.42 115.95
C SER A 491 17.57 -68.91 116.24
N ASP A 492 18.59 -69.66 115.83
CA ASP A 492 18.70 -71.10 116.06
C ASP A 492 18.90 -71.41 117.56
N THR A 493 19.75 -70.63 118.25
CA THR A 493 19.90 -70.72 119.71
C THR A 493 18.67 -70.21 120.47
N TRP A 494 17.91 -69.24 119.94
CA TRP A 494 16.65 -68.76 120.50
C TRP A 494 15.51 -69.79 120.35
N GLN A 495 15.43 -70.53 119.23
CA GLN A 495 14.52 -71.69 119.11
C GLN A 495 14.90 -72.81 120.10
N ALA A 496 16.20 -73.07 120.29
CA ALA A 496 16.66 -74.00 121.31
C ALA A 496 16.32 -73.52 122.75
N HIS A 497 16.43 -72.22 123.04
CA HIS A 497 16.11 -71.66 124.36
C HIS A 497 14.61 -71.57 124.66
N LEU A 498 13.75 -71.32 123.66
CA LEU A 498 12.29 -71.35 123.82
C LEU A 498 11.75 -72.72 124.24
N SER A 499 12.54 -73.79 124.06
CA SER A 499 12.23 -75.14 124.53
C SER A 499 12.55 -75.39 126.03
N ARG A 500 13.10 -74.40 126.76
CA ARG A 500 13.31 -74.43 128.21
C ARG A 500 12.81 -73.13 128.87
N GLY A 501 11.61 -73.18 129.44
CA GLY A 501 10.89 -72.00 129.95
C GLY A 501 11.48 -71.34 131.21
N GLY A 502 11.20 -70.04 131.39
CA GLY A 502 11.71 -69.28 132.55
C GLY A 502 11.46 -67.77 132.59
N ARG A 503 10.21 -67.31 132.38
CA ARG A 503 9.60 -66.05 132.90
C ARG A 503 10.54 -64.91 133.40
N TRP A 504 10.72 -63.82 132.64
CA TRP A 504 10.91 -62.45 133.18
C TRP A 504 10.41 -61.34 132.20
N LYS A 505 10.25 -60.12 132.76
CA LYS A 505 9.51 -58.91 132.36
C LYS A 505 9.65 -58.32 130.94
N GLU A 506 8.71 -57.41 130.65
CA GLU A 506 8.46 -56.71 129.37
C GLU A 506 9.39 -55.52 129.04
N SER A 507 9.36 -55.14 127.76
CA SER A 507 9.90 -53.93 127.11
C SER A 507 11.43 -53.90 126.90
N PRO A 508 11.95 -53.64 125.67
CA PRO A 508 11.37 -52.76 124.65
C PRO A 508 11.14 -53.45 123.28
N ARG A 509 9.94 -53.97 123.04
CA ARG A 509 9.57 -54.61 121.75
C ARG A 509 8.71 -53.74 120.80
N LYS A 510 8.35 -52.51 121.19
CA LYS A 510 7.46 -51.64 120.38
C LYS A 510 8.17 -50.63 119.48
N LEU A 511 9.37 -50.15 119.83
CA LEU A 511 10.12 -49.19 118.99
C LEU A 511 10.70 -49.88 117.75
N VAL A 512 11.51 -50.92 117.94
CA VAL A 512 12.15 -51.69 116.85
C VAL A 512 11.14 -52.25 115.83
N LEU A 513 9.92 -52.57 116.27
CA LEU A 513 8.86 -53.10 115.41
C LEU A 513 8.15 -51.99 114.59
N GLY A 514 8.11 -50.76 115.11
CA GLY A 514 7.65 -49.59 114.37
C GLY A 514 8.69 -49.14 113.34
N GLU A 515 9.95 -49.01 113.75
CA GLU A 515 11.07 -48.59 112.89
C GLU A 515 11.23 -49.50 111.65
N LEU A 516 11.17 -50.82 111.82
CA LEU A 516 11.22 -51.78 110.70
C LEU A 516 9.96 -51.74 109.82
N GLN A 517 8.80 -51.37 110.37
CA GLN A 517 7.56 -51.22 109.60
C GLN A 517 7.58 -49.92 108.78
N ASP A 518 8.11 -48.84 109.33
CA ASP A 518 8.30 -47.56 108.65
C ASP A 518 9.37 -47.65 107.54
N GLU A 519 10.49 -48.35 107.78
CA GLU A 519 11.48 -48.62 106.73
C GLU A 519 10.87 -49.41 105.56
N LEU A 520 10.13 -50.49 105.84
CA LEU A 520 9.46 -51.29 104.81
C LEU A 520 8.43 -50.46 104.03
N MET A 521 7.69 -49.58 104.70
CA MET A 521 6.77 -48.66 104.03
C MET A 521 7.51 -47.62 103.18
N SER A 522 8.67 -47.11 103.63
CA SER A 522 9.50 -46.17 102.87
C SER A 522 10.09 -46.79 101.59
N VAL A 523 10.43 -48.09 101.62
CA VAL A 523 10.94 -48.82 100.45
C VAL A 523 9.80 -49.10 99.47
N ARG A 524 8.62 -49.52 99.96
CA ARG A 524 7.42 -49.70 99.13
C ARG A 524 6.95 -48.39 98.49
N LEU A 525 7.09 -47.25 99.17
CA LEU A 525 6.75 -45.95 98.61
C LEU A 525 7.68 -45.58 97.43
N ARG A 526 8.99 -45.81 97.60
CA ARG A 526 10.01 -45.60 96.54
C ARG A 526 9.83 -46.57 95.36
N GLU A 527 9.52 -47.83 95.62
CA GLU A 527 9.17 -48.82 94.60
C GLU A 527 7.91 -48.39 93.81
N ALA A 528 6.87 -47.93 94.50
CA ALA A 528 5.65 -47.43 93.88
C ALA A 528 5.88 -46.15 93.05
N GLN A 529 6.76 -45.25 93.51
CA GLN A 529 7.18 -44.06 92.78
C GLN A 529 7.92 -44.43 91.47
N ALA A 530 8.95 -45.28 91.54
CA ALA A 530 9.68 -45.74 90.36
C ALA A 530 8.77 -46.47 89.34
N LEU A 531 7.78 -47.22 89.82
CA LEU A 531 6.77 -47.86 88.97
C LEU A 531 5.77 -46.88 88.35
N ALA A 532 5.52 -45.73 89.00
CA ALA A 532 4.69 -44.65 88.46
C ALA A 532 5.43 -43.86 87.37
N GLU A 533 6.65 -43.40 87.66
CA GLU A 533 7.55 -42.75 86.70
C GLU A 533 7.75 -43.62 85.45
N GLY A 534 7.97 -44.93 85.64
CA GLY A 534 8.09 -45.88 84.54
C GLY A 534 6.82 -46.02 83.68
N ARG A 535 5.62 -45.76 84.22
CA ARG A 535 4.36 -45.73 83.42
C ARG A 535 4.24 -44.43 82.63
N GLU A 536 4.55 -43.30 83.24
CA GLU A 536 4.52 -41.98 82.60
C GLU A 536 5.49 -41.89 81.41
N LEU A 537 6.74 -42.35 81.60
CA LEU A 537 7.73 -42.42 80.53
C LEU A 537 7.27 -43.29 79.34
N ARG A 538 6.60 -44.41 79.60
CA ARG A 538 6.04 -45.27 78.54
C ARG A 538 4.92 -44.60 77.77
N GLN A 539 4.03 -43.87 78.44
CA GLN A 539 3.01 -43.08 77.75
C GLN A 539 3.65 -42.00 76.87
N ARG A 540 4.68 -41.31 77.38
CA ARG A 540 5.37 -40.25 76.64
C ARG A 540 6.10 -40.76 75.39
N VAL A 541 6.65 -41.98 75.42
CA VAL A 541 7.22 -42.63 74.23
C VAL A 541 6.15 -42.84 73.14
N VAL A 542 4.99 -43.39 73.49
CA VAL A 542 3.90 -43.62 72.52
C VAL A 542 3.38 -42.30 71.93
N GLU A 543 3.27 -41.24 72.74
CA GLU A 543 2.93 -39.90 72.25
C GLU A 543 3.94 -39.39 71.21
N LEU A 544 5.25 -39.53 71.48
CA LEU A 544 6.30 -39.13 70.55
C LEU A 544 6.33 -39.99 69.28
N GLU A 545 6.08 -41.30 69.37
CA GLU A 545 5.96 -42.20 68.21
C GLU A 545 4.78 -41.81 67.30
N THR A 546 3.64 -41.42 67.88
CA THR A 546 2.50 -40.96 67.07
C THR A 546 2.76 -39.59 66.42
N GLN A 547 3.44 -38.66 67.11
CA GLN A 547 3.86 -37.39 66.53
C GLN A 547 4.87 -37.57 65.39
N ASP A 548 5.88 -38.41 65.58
CA ASP A 548 6.87 -38.78 64.56
C ASP A 548 6.20 -39.44 63.34
N HIS A 549 5.21 -40.31 63.55
CA HIS A 549 4.43 -40.89 62.45
C HIS A 549 3.63 -39.84 61.66
N ILE A 550 3.01 -38.87 62.34
CA ILE A 550 2.28 -37.77 61.70
C ILE A 550 3.25 -36.86 60.91
N HIS A 551 4.38 -36.46 61.50
CA HIS A 551 5.38 -35.64 60.82
C HIS A 551 5.99 -36.34 59.60
N ARG A 552 6.28 -37.64 59.69
CA ARG A 552 6.76 -38.44 58.55
C ARG A 552 5.74 -38.48 57.39
N ASN A 553 4.45 -38.63 57.70
CA ASN A 553 3.39 -38.59 56.67
C ASN A 553 3.22 -37.20 56.05
N LEU A 554 3.39 -36.13 56.83
CA LEU A 554 3.39 -34.76 56.31
C LEU A 554 4.58 -34.51 55.38
N LEU A 555 5.78 -34.93 55.80
CA LEU A 555 7.00 -34.82 55.01
C LEU A 555 6.84 -35.52 53.65
N ASN A 556 6.37 -36.77 53.65
CA ASN A 556 6.13 -37.55 52.42
C ASN A 556 5.16 -36.85 51.44
N ARG A 557 4.14 -36.14 51.96
CA ARG A 557 3.21 -35.36 51.12
C ARG A 557 3.88 -34.13 50.51
N VAL A 558 4.63 -33.37 51.32
CA VAL A 558 5.38 -32.20 50.85
C VAL A 558 6.45 -32.61 49.83
N GLU A 559 7.11 -33.76 50.02
CA GLU A 559 8.08 -34.30 49.06
C GLU A 559 7.42 -34.72 47.74
N ALA A 560 6.24 -35.35 47.78
CA ALA A 560 5.48 -35.69 46.58
C ALA A 560 5.00 -34.43 45.82
N GLU A 561 4.47 -33.43 46.54
CA GLU A 561 4.10 -32.14 45.95
C GLU A 561 5.32 -31.44 45.33
N ARG A 562 6.45 -31.40 46.03
CA ARG A 562 7.72 -30.86 45.51
C ARG A 562 8.16 -31.58 44.23
N ALA A 563 8.07 -32.91 44.17
CA ALA A 563 8.40 -33.68 42.98
C ALA A 563 7.52 -33.30 41.78
N THR A 564 6.20 -33.23 41.95
CA THR A 564 5.28 -32.84 40.86
C THR A 564 5.48 -31.39 40.39
N LEU A 565 5.83 -30.47 41.30
CA LEU A 565 6.19 -29.09 40.95
C LEU A 565 7.54 -29.03 40.21
N GLN A 566 8.49 -29.87 40.59
CA GLN A 566 9.82 -29.96 39.97
C GLN A 566 9.74 -30.53 38.54
N GLU A 567 8.88 -31.53 38.30
CA GLU A 567 8.56 -32.02 36.95
C GLU A 567 7.91 -30.94 36.08
N LYS A 568 6.91 -30.21 36.61
CA LYS A 568 6.28 -29.09 35.89
C LYS A 568 7.28 -28.00 35.55
N LEU A 569 8.21 -27.68 36.46
CA LEU A 569 9.30 -26.73 36.22
C LEU A 569 10.24 -27.22 35.11
N GLN A 570 10.63 -28.49 35.11
CA GLN A 570 11.46 -29.07 34.04
C GLN A 570 10.76 -29.04 32.68
N TYR A 571 9.46 -29.38 32.63
CA TYR A 571 8.66 -29.31 31.40
C TYR A 571 8.57 -27.87 30.86
N LEU A 572 8.24 -26.90 31.70
CA LEU A 572 8.16 -25.48 31.31
C LEU A 572 9.53 -24.90 30.95
N ALA A 573 10.61 -25.34 31.60
CA ALA A 573 11.98 -24.95 31.23
C ALA A 573 12.38 -25.52 29.86
N ALA A 574 12.04 -26.78 29.55
CA ALA A 574 12.26 -27.39 28.25
C ALA A 574 11.45 -26.68 27.15
N GLN A 575 10.18 -26.35 27.42
CA GLN A 575 9.33 -25.61 26.50
C GLN A 575 9.89 -24.20 26.22
N ASN A 576 10.29 -23.46 27.26
CA ASN A 576 10.92 -22.14 27.11
C ASN A 576 12.23 -22.22 26.30
N LYS A 577 13.06 -23.24 26.54
CA LYS A 577 14.28 -23.47 25.76
C LYS A 577 13.96 -23.72 24.28
N GLY A 578 12.92 -24.51 23.98
CA GLY A 578 12.43 -24.71 22.61
C GLY A 578 11.98 -23.41 21.93
N LEU A 579 11.19 -22.59 22.64
CA LEU A 579 10.73 -21.29 22.14
C LEU A 579 11.89 -20.29 21.94
N GLN A 580 12.90 -20.30 22.81
CA GLN A 580 14.12 -19.49 22.65
C GLN A 580 14.91 -19.90 21.40
N THR A 581 15.04 -21.20 21.11
CA THR A 581 15.66 -21.69 19.87
C THR A 581 14.87 -21.26 18.63
N GLN A 582 13.54 -21.39 18.63
CA GLN A 582 12.71 -20.92 17.52
C GLN A 582 12.83 -19.40 17.30
N LEU A 583 12.88 -18.62 18.38
CA LEU A 583 13.08 -17.17 18.32
C LEU A 583 14.47 -16.81 17.74
N SER A 584 15.53 -17.55 18.12
CA SER A 584 16.88 -17.30 17.59
C SER A 584 17.01 -17.69 16.11
N GLU A 585 16.39 -18.79 15.69
CA GLU A 585 16.31 -19.16 14.27
C GLU A 585 15.51 -18.14 13.44
N SER A 586 14.39 -17.64 13.96
CA SER A 586 13.59 -16.61 13.29
C SER A 586 14.39 -15.32 13.12
N ARG A 587 15.10 -14.88 14.17
CA ARG A 587 16.02 -13.73 14.11
C ARG A 587 17.14 -13.93 13.10
N ARG A 588 17.73 -15.14 13.00
CA ARG A 588 18.75 -15.46 11.98
C ARG A 588 18.16 -15.34 10.57
N LYS A 589 17.00 -15.95 10.31
CA LYS A 589 16.32 -15.87 9.01
C LYS A 589 15.97 -14.43 8.61
N GLN A 590 15.54 -13.60 9.58
CA GLN A 590 15.31 -12.18 9.36
C GLN A 590 16.60 -11.45 8.97
N ALA A 591 17.70 -11.64 9.71
CA ALA A 591 18.98 -11.01 9.40
C ALA A 591 19.52 -11.41 8.02
N GLU A 592 19.33 -12.68 7.61
CA GLU A 592 19.69 -13.17 6.27
C GLU A 592 18.84 -12.52 5.17
N ALA A 593 17.53 -12.34 5.39
CA ALA A 593 16.65 -11.64 4.46
C ALA A 593 17.00 -10.13 4.34
N GLU A 594 17.31 -9.48 5.47
CA GLU A 594 17.79 -8.08 5.48
C GLU A 594 19.14 -7.92 4.78
N CYS A 595 20.03 -8.90 4.88
CA CYS A 595 21.31 -8.90 4.18
C CYS A 595 21.11 -9.00 2.66
N LYS A 596 20.31 -9.97 2.19
CA LYS A 596 19.97 -10.13 0.76
C LYS A 596 19.28 -8.89 0.19
N SER A 597 18.33 -8.29 0.92
CA SER A 597 17.67 -7.05 0.48
C SER A 597 18.66 -5.88 0.33
N LYS A 598 19.63 -5.76 1.25
CA LYS A 598 20.71 -4.76 1.13
C LYS A 598 21.64 -5.04 -0.06
N GLU A 599 21.97 -6.30 -0.32
CA GLU A 599 22.76 -6.73 -1.49
C GLU A 599 22.03 -6.40 -2.80
N GLU A 600 20.73 -6.69 -2.91
CA GLU A 600 19.89 -6.36 -4.07
C GLU A 600 19.84 -4.84 -4.32
N VAL A 601 19.66 -4.03 -3.27
CA VAL A 601 19.67 -2.55 -3.36
C VAL A 601 21.05 -2.04 -3.78
N MET A 602 22.14 -2.61 -3.28
CA MET A 602 23.49 -2.26 -3.72
C MET A 602 23.72 -2.64 -5.20
N ALA A 603 23.23 -3.79 -5.65
CA ALA A 603 23.31 -4.22 -7.04
C ALA A 603 22.44 -3.39 -8.00
N VAL A 604 21.36 -2.77 -7.54
CA VAL A 604 20.63 -1.75 -8.30
C VAL A 604 21.45 -0.47 -8.39
N ARG A 605 21.94 0.06 -7.26
CA ARG A 605 22.74 1.30 -7.22
C ARG A 605 24.03 1.22 -8.04
N LEU A 606 24.69 0.07 -8.09
CA LEU A 606 25.85 -0.15 -8.96
C LEU A 606 25.46 -0.01 -10.44
N ARG A 607 24.38 -0.66 -10.88
CA ARG A 607 23.88 -0.53 -12.27
C ARG A 607 23.41 0.88 -12.61
N GLU A 608 22.85 1.61 -11.65
CA GLU A 608 22.51 3.03 -11.80
C GLU A 608 23.78 3.88 -11.95
N ALA A 609 24.81 3.64 -11.15
CA ALA A 609 26.10 4.33 -11.25
C ALA A 609 26.81 4.06 -12.59
N ASP A 610 26.82 2.80 -13.06
CA ASP A 610 27.36 2.43 -14.38
C ASP A 610 26.60 3.14 -15.52
N SER A 611 25.28 3.21 -15.43
CA SER A 611 24.42 3.95 -16.37
C SER A 611 24.71 5.46 -16.34
N MET A 612 24.86 6.05 -15.15
CA MET A 612 25.24 7.45 -14.99
C MET A 612 26.64 7.75 -15.57
N ALA A 613 27.60 6.84 -15.41
CA ALA A 613 28.93 6.96 -16.00
C ALA A 613 28.87 6.93 -17.55
N ALA A 614 28.12 6.00 -18.13
CA ALA A 614 27.90 5.93 -19.58
C ALA A 614 27.18 7.19 -20.12
N VAL A 615 26.21 7.73 -19.38
CA VAL A 615 25.55 9.01 -19.73
C VAL A 615 26.53 10.19 -19.64
N ALA A 616 27.43 10.21 -18.67
CA ALA A 616 28.46 11.25 -18.56
C ALA A 616 29.47 11.18 -19.74
N GLU A 617 29.92 9.97 -20.11
CA GLU A 617 30.79 9.76 -21.27
C GLU A 617 30.11 10.20 -22.58
N MET A 618 28.84 9.81 -22.80
CA MET A 618 28.07 10.27 -23.96
C MET A 618 27.90 11.79 -23.98
N ARG A 619 27.65 12.43 -22.83
CA ARG A 619 27.56 13.91 -22.74
C ARG A 619 28.89 14.59 -23.07
N GLN A 620 30.01 14.05 -22.58
CA GLN A 620 31.33 14.55 -22.95
C GLN A 620 31.54 14.41 -24.47
N ARG A 621 31.19 13.27 -25.05
CA ARG A 621 31.36 13.05 -26.49
C ARG A 621 30.46 13.95 -27.35
N ILE A 622 29.26 14.25 -26.88
CA ILE A 622 28.39 15.26 -27.52
C ILE A 622 29.07 16.62 -27.46
N ALA A 623 29.54 17.08 -26.29
CA ALA A 623 30.22 18.37 -26.16
C ALA A 623 31.47 18.48 -27.06
N GLU A 624 32.29 17.43 -27.16
CA GLU A 624 33.42 17.35 -28.10
C GLU A 624 32.98 17.54 -29.57
N LEU A 625 31.89 16.88 -29.99
CA LEU A 625 31.33 17.00 -31.34
C LEU A 625 30.69 18.37 -31.59
N GLU A 626 30.10 19.00 -30.58
CA GLU A 626 29.55 20.36 -30.68
C GLU A 626 30.65 21.41 -30.82
N ILE A 627 31.76 21.26 -30.10
CA ILE A 627 32.97 22.08 -30.27
C ILE A 627 33.50 21.92 -31.70
N GLN A 628 33.69 20.68 -32.19
CA GLN A 628 34.17 20.44 -33.56
C GLN A 628 33.22 21.01 -34.64
N ARG A 629 31.90 20.91 -34.42
CA ARG A 629 30.89 21.53 -35.30
C ARG A 629 31.04 23.05 -35.33
N GLU A 630 31.26 23.67 -34.17
CA GLU A 630 31.40 25.11 -34.02
C GLU A 630 32.74 25.63 -34.58
N GLU A 631 33.84 24.93 -34.35
CA GLU A 631 35.13 25.15 -35.01
C GLU A 631 34.99 25.09 -36.53
N GLY A 632 34.33 24.05 -37.06
CA GLY A 632 34.03 23.91 -38.48
C GLY A 632 33.15 25.04 -39.03
N ARG A 633 32.17 25.51 -38.24
CA ARG A 633 31.31 26.66 -38.57
C ARG A 633 32.12 27.96 -38.66
N ILE A 634 32.98 28.21 -37.67
CA ILE A 634 33.86 29.38 -37.61
C ILE A 634 34.88 29.34 -38.75
N GLN A 635 35.47 28.18 -39.05
CA GLN A 635 36.41 28.03 -40.16
C GLN A 635 35.72 28.19 -41.52
N GLY A 636 34.47 27.73 -41.65
CA GLY A 636 33.60 28.02 -42.80
C GLY A 636 33.36 29.52 -42.98
N GLN A 637 33.07 30.25 -41.90
CA GLN A 637 32.91 31.71 -41.92
C GLN A 637 34.22 32.45 -42.23
N LEU A 638 35.37 32.03 -41.70
CA LEU A 638 36.67 32.61 -42.05
C LEU A 638 36.97 32.46 -43.55
N ASN A 639 36.69 31.29 -44.14
CA ASN A 639 36.87 31.03 -45.57
C ASN A 639 35.94 31.89 -46.47
N HIS A 640 34.79 32.31 -45.95
CA HIS A 640 33.80 33.16 -46.63
C HIS A 640 33.82 34.63 -46.22
N SER A 641 34.72 35.03 -45.32
CA SER A 641 34.87 36.45 -44.96
C SER A 641 35.40 37.27 -46.14
N ASP A 642 34.96 38.52 -46.25
CA ASP A 642 35.42 39.45 -47.30
C ASP A 642 36.95 39.56 -47.32
N SER A 643 37.61 39.50 -46.16
CA SER A 643 39.07 39.41 -46.02
C SER A 643 39.68 38.25 -46.80
N SER A 644 39.05 37.07 -46.82
CA SER A 644 39.50 35.87 -47.54
C SER A 644 39.18 35.89 -49.04
N GLN A 645 38.23 36.72 -49.48
CA GLN A 645 38.05 37.06 -50.91
C GLN A 645 39.07 38.12 -51.33
N TYR A 646 39.24 39.18 -50.56
CA TYR A 646 40.20 40.26 -50.80
C TYR A 646 41.66 39.76 -50.81
N ILE A 647 42.02 38.80 -49.95
CA ILE A 647 43.32 38.11 -49.99
C ILE A 647 43.47 37.23 -51.24
N ARG A 648 42.38 36.71 -51.82
CA ARG A 648 42.41 36.00 -53.11
C ARG A 648 42.60 36.97 -54.25
N GLU A 649 41.82 38.05 -54.31
CA GLU A 649 41.96 39.11 -55.31
C GLU A 649 43.35 39.75 -55.29
N LEU A 650 43.91 40.01 -54.10
CA LEU A 650 45.30 40.47 -53.95
C LEU A 650 46.31 39.42 -54.40
N LYS A 651 46.07 38.12 -54.20
CA LYS A 651 46.95 37.06 -54.72
C LYS A 651 46.87 36.96 -56.23
N ASP A 652 45.70 37.11 -56.81
CA ASP A 652 45.50 37.09 -58.27
C ASP A 652 46.17 38.32 -58.91
N GLN A 653 46.02 39.51 -58.30
CA GLN A 653 46.76 40.73 -58.68
C GLN A 653 48.29 40.56 -58.52
N ILE A 654 48.75 39.84 -57.49
CA ILE A 654 50.19 39.54 -57.31
C ILE A 654 50.67 38.50 -58.34
N GLU A 655 49.86 37.52 -58.74
CA GLU A 655 50.17 36.60 -59.85
C GLU A 655 50.21 37.34 -61.19
N GLU A 656 49.27 38.25 -61.44
CA GLU A 656 49.21 39.12 -62.62
C GLU A 656 50.43 40.05 -62.67
N LEU A 657 50.74 40.77 -61.60
CA LEU A 657 51.97 41.56 -61.46
C LEU A 657 53.24 40.70 -61.59
N LYS A 658 53.24 39.45 -61.10
CA LYS A 658 54.36 38.50 -61.33
C LYS A 658 54.42 38.01 -62.77
N ALA A 659 53.31 37.96 -63.50
CA ALA A 659 53.28 37.63 -64.92
C ALA A 659 53.78 38.82 -65.75
N GLU A 660 53.37 40.05 -65.43
CA GLU A 660 53.93 41.28 -66.00
C GLU A 660 55.42 41.42 -65.69
N VAL A 661 55.86 41.19 -64.46
CA VAL A 661 57.29 41.19 -64.09
C VAL A 661 58.05 40.05 -64.78
N ARG A 662 57.41 38.92 -65.11
CA ARG A 662 57.99 37.86 -65.97
C ARG A 662 58.02 38.25 -67.45
N LEU A 663 57.13 39.14 -67.92
CA LEU A 663 57.19 39.74 -69.25
C LEU A 663 58.27 40.84 -69.36
N LEU A 664 58.46 41.60 -68.28
CA LEU A 664 59.37 42.75 -68.19
C LEU A 664 60.81 42.35 -67.80
N LYS A 665 60.99 41.22 -67.11
CA LYS A 665 62.32 40.60 -66.92
C LYS A 665 62.62 39.63 -68.05
N GLY A 666 63.47 40.07 -68.97
CA GLY A 666 64.15 39.20 -69.94
C GLY A 666 64.97 38.08 -69.28
N PRO A 667 65.54 37.17 -70.08
CA PRO A 667 66.09 35.90 -69.61
C PRO A 667 67.19 36.05 -68.56
N PRO A 668 67.31 35.10 -67.62
CA PRO A 668 68.17 35.24 -66.45
C PRO A 668 69.65 35.05 -66.79
N PRO A 669 70.57 35.84 -66.21
CA PRO A 669 71.96 35.46 -66.09
C PRO A 669 72.13 34.47 -64.93
N PHE A 670 73.07 33.54 -65.13
CA PHE A 670 73.46 32.47 -64.24
C PHE A 670 74.56 32.91 -63.24
N GLU A 671 74.91 31.97 -62.36
CA GLU A 671 76.11 31.88 -61.50
C GLU A 671 76.11 32.63 -60.16
N ASP A 672 76.75 32.15 -59.09
CA ASP A 672 77.04 30.80 -58.53
C ASP A 672 77.57 31.09 -57.07
N PRO A 673 78.42 30.32 -56.36
CA PRO A 673 78.12 29.99 -54.96
C PRO A 673 79.12 30.58 -53.93
N LEU A 674 79.04 30.08 -52.68
CA LEU A 674 79.85 30.29 -51.45
C LEU A 674 79.07 31.06 -50.36
N ALA A 675 78.54 30.41 -49.31
CA ALA A 675 79.19 29.76 -48.16
C ALA A 675 79.44 30.72 -46.97
N PHE A 676 78.81 30.44 -45.81
CA PHE A 676 79.49 30.38 -44.50
C PHE A 676 78.61 29.73 -43.40
N ASP A 677 79.25 29.18 -42.37
CA ASP A 677 78.67 28.43 -41.22
C ASP A 677 78.02 29.30 -40.13
N GLY A 678 77.32 28.67 -39.17
CA GLY A 678 77.40 29.13 -37.76
C GLY A 678 76.21 28.93 -36.82
N LEU A 679 76.29 27.88 -36.00
CA LEU A 679 75.55 27.54 -34.76
C LEU A 679 75.19 28.67 -33.75
N SER A 680 74.31 28.31 -32.78
CA SER A 680 74.07 28.91 -31.42
C SER A 680 72.72 29.67 -31.27
N LEU A 681 72.01 29.70 -30.12
CA LEU A 681 72.05 28.94 -28.85
C LEU A 681 70.64 28.98 -28.19
N ALA A 682 70.39 28.16 -27.18
CA ALA A 682 69.15 28.21 -26.37
C ALA A 682 69.14 29.33 -25.31
N ARG A 683 67.95 29.77 -24.87
CA ARG A 683 67.71 30.28 -23.50
C ARG A 683 66.24 30.31 -23.07
N HIS A 684 65.99 29.82 -21.85
CA HIS A 684 64.87 30.21 -20.98
C HIS A 684 65.26 31.47 -20.16
N LEU A 685 64.59 31.69 -19.02
CA LEU A 685 64.68 32.76 -18.02
C LEU A 685 63.66 33.90 -18.30
N ASP A 686 62.57 34.09 -17.54
CA ASP A 686 62.39 34.50 -16.11
C ASP A 686 61.84 35.97 -16.12
N GLU A 687 61.27 36.59 -15.09
CA GLU A 687 61.15 36.32 -13.64
C GLU A 687 59.92 37.06 -13.04
N ASP A 688 59.42 36.56 -11.91
CA ASP A 688 58.73 37.18 -10.76
C ASP A 688 58.21 38.65 -10.76
N SER A 689 57.05 38.84 -10.09
CA SER A 689 56.99 39.53 -8.76
C SER A 689 55.57 39.59 -8.14
N LEU A 690 55.42 39.10 -6.91
CA LEU A 690 54.30 39.37 -5.98
C LEU A 690 54.63 40.62 -5.12
N PRO A 691 53.67 41.31 -4.43
CA PRO A 691 53.25 40.85 -3.09
C PRO A 691 51.81 41.21 -2.61
N SER A 692 51.48 40.67 -1.43
CA SER A 692 50.44 41.01 -0.43
C SER A 692 50.30 42.54 -0.12
N SER A 693 49.28 43.08 0.59
CA SER A 693 48.23 42.51 1.46
C SER A 693 47.15 43.58 1.82
N ASP A 694 46.01 43.13 2.41
CA ASP A 694 45.11 43.83 3.37
C ASP A 694 44.38 45.13 2.91
N GLU A 695 43.21 45.58 3.43
CA GLU A 695 42.01 45.03 4.13
C GLU A 695 40.93 46.15 4.18
N GLU A 696 39.65 45.83 4.47
CA GLU A 696 38.56 46.72 4.97
C GLU A 696 38.10 47.96 4.11
N LEU A 697 36.83 48.43 4.01
CA LEU A 697 35.65 48.45 4.91
C LEU A 697 34.38 49.02 4.19
N LEU A 698 33.20 48.90 4.84
CA LEU A 698 31.88 49.58 4.61
C LEU A 698 31.05 49.08 3.41
N GLY A 699 29.73 48.76 3.50
CA GLY A 699 28.63 49.13 4.42
C GLY A 699 27.52 49.81 3.57
N VAL A 700 26.19 49.59 3.64
CA VAL A 700 25.16 49.18 4.64
C VAL A 700 23.97 48.60 3.79
N GLY A 701 23.12 47.62 4.13
CA GLY A 701 22.26 47.30 5.31
C GLY A 701 20.77 47.33 4.83
N VAL A 702 19.72 46.75 5.44
CA VAL A 702 19.39 46.06 6.72
C VAL A 702 18.18 45.13 6.37
N GLY A 703 18.00 43.88 6.80
CA GLY A 703 17.86 43.31 8.16
C GLY A 703 16.37 43.12 8.52
N ALA A 704 15.90 42.23 9.42
CA ALA A 704 16.52 41.13 10.16
C ALA A 704 15.42 40.27 10.84
N ALA A 705 15.68 38.99 11.15
CA ALA A 705 15.15 38.28 12.34
C ALA A 705 15.75 36.87 12.51
N LEU A 706 16.62 36.72 13.53
CA LEU A 706 16.54 35.74 14.65
C LEU A 706 16.38 34.22 14.34
N GLN A 707 17.08 33.27 15.00
CA GLN A 707 18.18 33.28 16.00
C GLN A 707 18.70 31.83 16.21
N ASP A 708 19.98 31.64 16.64
CA ASP A 708 20.67 30.52 17.38
C ASP A 708 20.09 29.07 17.35
N ALA A 709 20.78 27.92 17.48
CA ALA A 709 22.14 27.45 17.85
C ALA A 709 22.16 25.89 17.63
N LEU A 710 23.21 25.06 17.75
CA LEU A 710 24.68 25.14 17.97
C LEU A 710 25.31 23.77 17.55
N TYR A 711 26.64 23.69 17.40
CA TYR A 711 27.42 22.43 17.51
C TYR A 711 28.00 22.31 18.95
N PRO A 712 28.52 21.12 19.36
CA PRO A 712 29.97 21.09 19.59
C PRO A 712 30.68 19.74 19.29
N LEU A 713 31.78 19.86 18.52
CA LEU A 713 33.16 19.39 18.76
C LEU A 713 33.51 17.96 19.30
N SER A 714 34.59 17.43 18.71
CA SER A 714 35.40 16.22 19.02
C SER A 714 36.37 16.45 20.22
N PRO A 715 37.38 15.59 20.58
CA PRO A 715 37.73 14.20 20.21
C PRO A 715 38.12 13.26 21.39
N ARG A 716 38.41 11.95 21.14
CA ARG A 716 39.60 11.27 21.74
C ARG A 716 39.98 9.87 21.18
N ASP A 717 41.29 9.68 21.12
CA ASP A 717 42.10 8.45 21.26
C ASP A 717 41.92 7.24 20.33
N ALA A 718 42.79 7.19 19.31
CA ALA A 718 43.28 5.96 18.71
C ALA A 718 44.37 5.31 19.58
N ARG A 719 44.34 3.97 19.74
CA ARG A 719 45.55 3.18 20.05
C ARG A 719 45.40 1.67 19.77
N PHE A 720 46.49 1.08 19.28
CA PHE A 720 46.80 -0.35 19.12
C PHE A 720 46.13 -1.20 18.01
N PHE A 721 46.87 -1.32 16.91
CA PHE A 721 46.93 -2.53 16.08
C PHE A 721 47.88 -3.59 16.69
N ARG A 722 47.74 -4.84 16.22
CA ARG A 722 48.72 -5.95 16.13
C ARG A 722 48.70 -7.02 17.25
N ARG A 723 48.26 -8.26 16.91
CA ARG A 723 49.12 -9.45 16.68
C ARG A 723 48.32 -10.63 16.09
N LEU A 724 49.00 -11.45 15.28
CA LEU A 724 48.55 -12.78 14.79
C LEU A 724 48.45 -13.80 15.94
N GLU A 725 47.69 -14.88 15.77
CA GLU A 725 48.25 -16.24 15.75
C GLU A 725 47.23 -17.31 15.27
N ARG A 726 47.75 -18.38 14.66
CA ARG A 726 47.05 -19.63 14.32
C ARG A 726 47.37 -20.67 15.40
N PRO A 727 46.55 -21.72 15.52
CA PRO A 727 47.04 -23.08 15.21
C PRO A 727 46.07 -23.81 14.25
N ALA A 728 46.48 -24.60 13.26
CA ALA A 728 47.27 -25.85 13.33
C ALA A 728 46.53 -26.93 14.16
N LYS A 729 45.68 -27.74 13.53
CA LYS A 729 46.00 -29.11 13.07
C LYS A 729 46.52 -30.03 14.18
N ASP A 730 45.66 -30.94 14.62
CA ASP A 730 46.02 -32.31 14.98
C ASP A 730 45.15 -33.29 14.17
N SER A 731 45.60 -34.54 14.09
CA SER A 731 45.18 -35.52 13.08
C SER A 731 44.97 -36.89 13.69
N GLU A 732 43.74 -37.39 13.63
CA GLU A 732 43.34 -38.81 13.74
C GLU A 732 41.88 -38.88 13.24
N GLY A 733 41.40 -39.86 12.47
CA GLY A 733 42.05 -41.09 12.02
C GLY A 733 41.15 -42.31 12.19
N SER A 734 40.05 -42.43 11.45
CA SER A 734 39.41 -43.74 11.23
C SER A 734 38.56 -43.76 9.95
N SER A 735 38.64 -44.89 9.27
CA SER A 735 37.68 -45.38 8.28
C SER A 735 36.33 -45.66 8.98
N ASP A 736 35.20 -45.46 8.29
CA ASP A 736 34.50 -46.60 7.68
C ASP A 736 33.40 -46.19 6.71
N SER A 737 33.19 -47.08 5.72
CA SER A 737 32.06 -47.07 4.81
C SER A 737 30.78 -47.45 5.54
N ASP A 738 29.64 -46.97 5.06
CA ASP A 738 28.77 -47.85 4.29
C ASP A 738 27.72 -47.05 3.53
N ALA A 739 27.34 -47.58 2.37
CA ALA A 739 26.17 -47.13 1.66
C ALA A 739 24.95 -47.87 2.24
N ASP A 740 23.79 -47.22 2.27
CA ASP A 740 22.63 -47.92 1.73
C ASP A 740 21.60 -46.97 1.11
N GLU A 741 20.76 -47.57 0.28
CA GLU A 741 19.86 -46.97 -0.69
C GLU A 741 18.42 -46.90 -0.13
N LEU A 742 17.47 -46.51 -0.99
CA LEU A 742 16.02 -46.79 -0.91
C LEU A 742 15.11 -45.85 -0.09
N ALA A 743 14.42 -45.02 -0.88
CA ALA A 743 12.97 -45.04 -1.06
C ALA A 743 12.03 -44.41 0.00
N ALA A 744 11.18 -43.51 -0.50
CA ALA A 744 9.95 -43.08 0.16
C ALA A 744 8.88 -44.19 0.16
N PRO A 745 7.84 -44.01 0.98
CA PRO A 745 6.50 -44.39 0.53
C PRO A 745 5.48 -43.25 0.61
N TYR A 746 4.56 -43.29 -0.36
CA TYR A 746 3.25 -42.66 -0.30
C TYR A 746 2.46 -43.13 0.95
N SER A 747 1.53 -42.30 1.42
CA SER A 747 0.31 -42.83 2.02
C SER A 747 -0.89 -41.98 1.64
N GLN A 748 -1.88 -42.61 0.98
CA GLN A 748 -3.22 -42.06 0.81
C GLN A 748 -4.00 -42.22 2.12
N GLY A 749 -5.04 -41.39 2.32
CA GLY A 749 -5.87 -41.44 3.53
C GLY A 749 -6.85 -42.61 3.54
N LEU A 750 -7.58 -42.73 4.65
CA LEU A 750 -8.83 -43.49 4.78
C LEU A 750 -9.69 -42.89 5.90
N ASP A 751 -11.00 -43.15 5.82
CA ASP A 751 -12.06 -42.51 6.60
C ASP A 751 -12.10 -42.90 8.09
N ASN A 752 -12.53 -41.95 8.93
CA ASN A 752 -13.59 -42.10 9.96
C ASN A 752 -13.98 -40.74 10.54
#